data_AF-A0AAW0DMZ9-F1
#
_entry.id   AF-A0AAW0DMZ9-F1
#
_cell.length_a   1.000
_cell.length_b   1.000
_cell.length_c   1.000
_cell.angle_alpha   90.00
_cell.angle_beta   90.00
_cell.angle_gamma   90.00
#
_symmetry.space_group_name_H-M   'P 1'
#
loop_
_entity.id
_entity.type
_entity.pdbx_description
1 polymer ?
#
loop_
_entity_poly.entity_id
_entity_poly.type
_entity_poly.pdbx_seq_one_letter_code
_entity_poly.pdbx_strand_id
1 'polypeptide(L)'
;MVCLRHILPSSLLLLLWSSWLWLALPAVAQQKQTFFPASVPLAVRSPTFNCWLDVHNGSNPMASWPQFWNDKHILGWAGYIKVDGQTYHWLGDPVGNASTWLSTQVTPTRTILTVQAGPMQLNVTFLSPIEPSDWAKQSFPFSYVYVDGKSTDGKVHSVQLYSDISGEWVTGSFGTGIQWSTTRQSNTVYHQVQSTSPRSEFTDVAEDSVAYYAISSGQPNLVSVIGTDQALRPQFASQGSKLSLSSDLAGQIGNVQGGDGKFPVLAHALDLGNTDTIATVAWAVGLIRDPVVTFANVPRRAYYWSQHASIGDAIDTFMADFPAARTRALALDQQILQDASAVSAQYADLVSLATRQAMAGIEITLSTLNNGSSFNLSDVKAFMKDVGNSQRVNPVETIYAALPVLMYLNSSITGLLLEPLLEYQSSSSYGYPYAAPDLGISYPSVPGNANNNDVYGVENSGNMLILVLAHAQSSGDGSLIGRYYDLLKKWGDYLGTNALVPSQQTSADARNAGLSQTHGNVTNLALKGIIAIQAMSEISQIAGQNDDAQKYRTMASSLIQSWDDLSSVSPSQLRWTYGASTWGLMYNLLADKLLKLNFVPSSIYTAQSSTISTNVKQSQLPFGPPLSSDSNSNARSGSHRRFLADWTLFSAAAADNATRDLLISGAHGYASSNLSSSMFATLYNIQSGSGPGSGVSPNGYASPAQGAVFSVLALNRLILVPSVANKTVIVPPSTTSPSASPSSSTGHANSHTGAIAGGVIGGLAAVLLLGLAAVVLRRRRRNRDGQLEAPRPYQEQPTMAAYGTAPTLNASSPATPIVPPSRMFLASGSPKPGAQYADPEPLSPSATSPPASSHQPPSSNGSGAGSSRSHGTDASLRNEMQRLRQEVELLRGTQGVPQEAPPEYH
;
A
#
# COMPACT_ATOMS: atom_id res chain seq x y z
N MET A 1 -56.45 -7.17 -60.02
CA MET A 1 -56.17 -8.62 -59.88
C MET A 1 -54.69 -8.87 -60.15
N VAL A 2 -54.11 -9.86 -59.46
CA VAL A 2 -52.90 -10.63 -59.81
C VAL A 2 -51.79 -9.95 -60.64
N CYS A 3 -50.64 -9.70 -60.01
CA CYS A 3 -49.38 -10.28 -60.48
C CYS A 3 -48.47 -10.58 -59.27
N LEU A 4 -47.42 -11.40 -59.45
CA LEU A 4 -46.83 -12.20 -58.38
C LEU A 4 -45.32 -12.38 -58.57
N ARG A 5 -44.47 -12.16 -57.53
CA ARG A 5 -43.52 -13.17 -56.96
C ARG A 5 -42.41 -12.62 -56.05
N HIS A 6 -42.16 -13.41 -55.00
CA HIS A 6 -40.93 -13.66 -54.23
C HIS A 6 -40.09 -12.50 -53.64
N ILE A 7 -40.16 -12.41 -52.31
CA ILE A 7 -39.13 -11.89 -51.43
C ILE A 7 -38.10 -13.02 -51.16
N LEU A 8 -36.81 -12.69 -51.10
CA LEU A 8 -35.76 -13.49 -50.47
C LEU A 8 -35.20 -12.73 -49.26
N PRO A 9 -34.81 -13.41 -48.16
CA PRO A 9 -34.51 -12.75 -46.89
C PRO A 9 -33.11 -12.11 -46.86
N SER A 10 -33.03 -10.92 -46.26
CA SER A 10 -31.82 -10.07 -46.15
C SER A 10 -30.68 -10.62 -45.28
N SER A 11 -30.76 -11.89 -44.86
CA SER A 11 -29.92 -12.47 -43.81
C SER A 11 -28.51 -12.87 -44.26
N LEU A 12 -28.29 -13.21 -45.54
CA LEU A 12 -26.98 -13.69 -46.01
C LEU A 12 -25.92 -12.59 -46.16
N LEU A 13 -26.31 -11.34 -46.47
CA LEU A 13 -25.36 -10.26 -46.71
C LEU A 13 -24.66 -9.77 -45.43
N LEU A 14 -25.31 -9.88 -44.27
CA LEU A 14 -24.74 -9.51 -42.97
C LEU A 14 -23.67 -10.52 -42.49
N LEU A 15 -23.84 -11.81 -42.79
CA LEU A 15 -22.89 -12.87 -42.40
C LEU A 15 -21.56 -12.82 -43.16
N LEU A 16 -21.54 -12.22 -44.35
CA LEU A 16 -20.31 -12.04 -45.13
C LEU A 16 -19.44 -10.88 -44.61
N TRP A 17 -20.04 -9.87 -43.96
CA TRP A 17 -19.32 -8.74 -43.36
C TRP A 17 -18.76 -9.06 -41.96
N SER A 18 -19.43 -9.89 -41.16
CA SER A 18 -18.91 -10.35 -39.86
C SER A 18 -17.64 -11.20 -39.97
N SER A 19 -17.44 -11.85 -41.13
CA SER A 19 -16.40 -12.87 -41.32
C SER A 19 -15.00 -12.33 -41.66
N TRP A 20 -14.86 -11.02 -41.94
CA TRP A 20 -13.58 -10.39 -42.32
C TRP A 20 -12.93 -9.54 -41.21
N LEU A 21 -13.61 -9.37 -40.06
CA LEU A 21 -13.12 -8.56 -38.93
C LEU A 21 -12.36 -9.37 -37.86
N TRP A 22 -12.14 -10.67 -38.08
CA TRP A 22 -11.54 -11.60 -37.09
C TRP A 22 -10.19 -12.22 -37.50
N LEU A 23 -9.59 -11.79 -38.61
CA LEU A 23 -8.31 -12.32 -39.12
C LEU A 23 -7.19 -11.26 -39.25
N ALA A 24 -7.41 -10.05 -38.74
CA ALA A 24 -6.39 -9.02 -38.60
C ALA A 24 -5.92 -8.91 -37.13
N LEU A 25 -5.32 -9.99 -36.60
CA LEU A 25 -4.44 -9.84 -35.45
C LEU A 25 -3.27 -8.96 -35.90
N PRO A 26 -3.03 -7.77 -35.33
CA PRO A 26 -1.77 -7.10 -35.55
C PRO A 26 -0.66 -8.02 -35.05
N ALA A 27 0.42 -8.17 -35.83
CA ALA A 27 1.65 -8.71 -35.28
C ALA A 27 1.99 -7.84 -34.06
N VAL A 28 2.14 -8.47 -32.89
CA VAL A 28 2.49 -7.75 -31.66
C VAL A 28 3.94 -7.30 -31.80
N ALA A 29 4.12 -6.14 -32.44
CA ALA A 29 5.35 -5.39 -32.38
C ALA A 29 5.62 -5.16 -30.90
N GLN A 30 6.65 -5.85 -30.38
CA GLN A 30 7.01 -5.81 -28.97
C GLN A 30 7.32 -4.35 -28.62
N GLN A 31 6.34 -3.68 -27.99
CA GLN A 31 6.42 -2.26 -27.71
C GLN A 31 7.57 -2.07 -26.72
N LYS A 32 8.70 -1.59 -27.24
CA LYS A 32 9.95 -1.47 -26.48
C LYS A 32 9.65 -0.77 -25.16
N GLN A 33 9.89 -1.47 -24.05
CA GLN A 33 9.65 -0.92 -22.72
C GLN A 33 10.42 0.40 -22.58
N THR A 34 9.68 1.49 -22.34
CA THR A 34 10.20 2.86 -22.21
C THR A 34 10.38 3.28 -20.76
N PHE A 35 9.72 2.57 -19.83
CA PHE A 35 9.72 2.86 -18.40
C PHE A 35 10.28 1.66 -17.63
N PHE A 36 11.36 1.87 -16.91
CA PHE A 36 12.01 0.89 -16.03
C PHE A 36 12.03 1.47 -14.61
N PRO A 37 10.98 1.21 -13.80
CA PRO A 37 11.02 1.49 -12.38
C PRO A 37 11.99 0.54 -11.69
N ALA A 38 12.62 0.99 -10.61
CA ALA A 38 13.54 0.16 -9.83
C ALA A 38 12.86 -1.12 -9.28
N SER A 39 11.67 -0.98 -8.73
CA SER A 39 10.87 -2.10 -8.23
C SER A 39 9.40 -1.94 -8.58
N VAL A 40 8.72 -3.07 -8.79
CA VAL A 40 7.29 -3.15 -9.08
C VAL A 40 6.52 -3.92 -8.01
N PRO A 41 5.29 -3.49 -7.69
CA PRO A 41 4.44 -4.20 -6.74
C PRO A 41 3.90 -5.50 -7.36
N LEU A 42 3.94 -6.60 -6.62
CA LEU A 42 3.29 -7.86 -6.98
C LEU A 42 1.97 -8.02 -6.23
N ALA A 43 2.02 -8.02 -4.89
CA ALA A 43 0.87 -8.24 -4.03
C ALA A 43 0.89 -7.20 -2.90
N VAL A 44 0.23 -6.07 -3.16
CA VAL A 44 0.31 -4.85 -2.35
C VAL A 44 -1.11 -4.41 -2.01
N ARG A 45 -1.55 -4.74 -0.79
CA ARG A 45 -2.96 -4.70 -0.35
C ARG A 45 -3.16 -4.08 1.05
N SER A 46 -2.23 -4.28 1.98
CA SER A 46 -2.29 -3.74 3.35
C SER A 46 -0.86 -3.44 3.89
N PRO A 47 -0.72 -2.80 5.06
CA PRO A 47 0.60 -2.56 5.67
C PRO A 47 1.38 -3.84 5.95
N THR A 48 0.67 -4.95 6.22
CA THR A 48 1.24 -6.28 6.47
C THR A 48 1.43 -7.07 5.16
N PHE A 49 0.61 -6.83 4.13
CA PHE A 49 0.62 -7.55 2.86
C PHE A 49 1.11 -6.66 1.72
N ASN A 50 2.43 -6.60 1.55
CA ASN A 50 3.12 -5.58 0.78
C ASN A 50 4.39 -6.14 0.08
N CYS A 51 4.18 -6.92 -0.99
CA CYS A 51 5.18 -7.70 -1.72
C CYS A 51 5.59 -7.07 -3.06
N TRP A 52 6.89 -7.02 -3.34
CA TRP A 52 7.53 -6.30 -4.45
C TRP A 52 8.56 -7.17 -5.18
N LEU A 53 8.94 -6.77 -6.40
CA LEU A 53 9.99 -7.42 -7.22
C LEU A 53 10.93 -6.34 -7.78
N ASP A 54 12.24 -6.62 -7.83
CA ASP A 54 13.21 -5.79 -8.55
C ASP A 54 13.05 -5.98 -10.07
N VAL A 55 12.94 -4.88 -10.81
CA VAL A 55 12.91 -4.88 -12.29
C VAL A 55 13.79 -3.77 -12.89
N HIS A 56 14.78 -3.29 -12.15
CA HIS A 56 15.68 -2.24 -12.63
C HIS A 56 16.42 -2.68 -13.89
N ASN A 57 16.76 -1.74 -14.77
CA ASN A 57 17.48 -2.03 -16.01
C ASN A 57 18.88 -2.62 -15.73
N GLY A 58 19.04 -3.92 -16.00
CA GLY A 58 20.24 -4.70 -15.67
C GLY A 58 19.98 -5.85 -14.69
N SER A 59 18.84 -5.85 -13.98
CA SER A 59 18.34 -6.98 -13.19
C SER A 59 17.96 -8.19 -14.06
N ASN A 60 17.76 -9.34 -13.42
CA ASN A 60 17.02 -10.46 -14.00
C ASN A 60 15.81 -10.78 -13.10
N PRO A 61 14.61 -10.24 -13.38
CA PRO A 61 13.41 -10.46 -12.56
C PRO A 61 12.95 -11.91 -12.48
N MET A 62 13.47 -12.77 -13.35
CA MET A 62 13.20 -14.22 -13.38
C MET A 62 14.15 -15.03 -12.51
N ALA A 63 15.25 -14.43 -12.04
CA ALA A 63 16.20 -15.00 -11.09
C ALA A 63 16.40 -13.99 -9.95
N SER A 64 15.32 -13.66 -9.26
CA SER A 64 15.28 -12.75 -8.12
C SER A 64 14.06 -13.05 -7.24
N TRP A 65 14.29 -13.17 -5.93
CA TRP A 65 13.20 -13.37 -4.97
C TRP A 65 12.39 -12.09 -4.77
N PRO A 66 11.05 -12.16 -4.73
CA PRO A 66 10.22 -11.07 -4.23
C PRO A 66 10.57 -10.71 -2.79
N GLN A 67 10.41 -9.43 -2.46
CA GLN A 67 10.74 -8.87 -1.15
C GLN A 67 9.54 -8.17 -0.52
N PHE A 68 9.57 -8.08 0.81
CA PHE A 68 8.69 -7.21 1.56
C PHE A 68 9.10 -5.73 1.36
N TRP A 69 8.20 -4.80 1.70
CA TRP A 69 8.41 -3.36 1.49
C TRP A 69 9.67 -2.78 2.17
N ASN A 70 10.22 -3.46 3.18
CA ASN A 70 11.33 -2.96 4.00
C ASN A 70 12.74 -3.37 3.49
N ASP A 71 12.84 -3.83 2.24
CA ASP A 71 14.08 -4.20 1.51
C ASP A 71 15.00 -5.27 2.14
N LYS A 72 14.58 -5.87 3.25
CA LYS A 72 15.36 -6.86 4.03
C LYS A 72 14.76 -8.26 4.05
N HIS A 73 13.45 -8.37 3.95
CA HIS A 73 12.74 -9.64 4.14
C HIS A 73 12.35 -10.28 2.81
N ILE A 74 12.77 -11.52 2.59
CA ILE A 74 12.42 -12.31 1.41
C ILE A 74 11.02 -12.88 1.58
N LEU A 75 10.18 -12.69 0.55
CA LEU A 75 8.88 -13.32 0.44
C LEU A 75 9.00 -14.45 -0.60
N GLY A 76 9.55 -15.58 -0.15
CA GLY A 76 9.80 -16.74 -1.01
C GLY A 76 8.54 -17.14 -1.76
N TRP A 77 8.56 -16.94 -3.08
CA TRP A 77 7.43 -17.17 -3.99
C TRP A 77 8.01 -17.65 -5.31
N ALA A 78 7.87 -18.94 -5.59
CA ALA A 78 8.40 -19.57 -6.80
C ALA A 78 7.30 -19.82 -7.83
N GLY A 79 7.63 -19.67 -9.09
CA GLY A 79 6.77 -20.01 -10.22
C GLY A 79 7.54 -20.85 -11.24
N TYR A 80 6.96 -21.95 -11.71
CA TYR A 80 7.57 -22.87 -12.66
C TYR A 80 6.60 -23.27 -13.78
N ILE A 81 7.19 -23.57 -14.95
CA ILE A 81 6.54 -24.23 -16.09
C ILE A 81 7.44 -25.35 -16.58
N LYS A 82 6.83 -26.44 -17.04
CA LYS A 82 7.52 -27.54 -17.73
C LYS A 82 6.89 -27.73 -19.10
N VAL A 83 7.74 -27.69 -20.14
CA VAL A 83 7.36 -27.75 -21.55
C VAL A 83 8.17 -28.85 -22.22
N ASP A 84 7.50 -29.85 -22.79
CA ASP A 84 8.12 -31.00 -23.48
C ASP A 84 9.22 -31.70 -22.66
N GLY A 85 9.03 -31.75 -21.33
CA GLY A 85 9.97 -32.33 -20.37
C GLY A 85 11.02 -31.35 -19.83
N GLN A 86 11.29 -30.23 -20.49
CA GLN A 86 12.21 -29.21 -20.01
C GLN A 86 11.53 -28.24 -19.04
N THR A 87 12.14 -27.99 -17.88
CA THR A 87 11.61 -27.10 -16.84
C THR A 87 12.27 -25.73 -16.89
N TYR A 88 11.48 -24.68 -16.63
CA TYR A 88 11.88 -23.28 -16.50
C TYR A 88 11.16 -22.64 -15.30
N HIS A 89 11.79 -21.70 -14.58
CA HIS A 89 11.11 -20.84 -13.59
C HIS A 89 10.70 -19.48 -14.17
N TRP A 90 9.57 -18.93 -13.71
CA TRP A 90 8.98 -17.65 -14.13
C TRP A 90 8.77 -16.66 -12.97
N LEU A 91 9.15 -17.03 -11.74
CA LEU A 91 9.23 -16.15 -10.57
C LEU A 91 10.18 -16.75 -9.51
N GLY A 92 10.89 -15.89 -8.79
CA GLY A 92 11.80 -16.24 -7.70
C GLY A 92 13.26 -16.34 -8.15
N ASP A 93 14.13 -16.88 -7.29
CA ASP A 93 15.46 -17.39 -7.67
C ASP A 93 15.67 -18.85 -7.19
N PRO A 94 14.85 -19.82 -7.65
CA PRO A 94 15.03 -21.22 -7.28
C PRO A 94 15.92 -21.95 -8.30
N VAL A 95 16.69 -22.94 -7.82
CA VAL A 95 17.60 -23.73 -8.68
C VAL A 95 16.88 -24.29 -9.91
N GLY A 96 17.38 -23.96 -11.11
CA GLY A 96 16.81 -24.35 -12.39
C GLY A 96 17.18 -23.39 -13.52
N ASN A 97 16.53 -23.55 -14.68
CA ASN A 97 16.67 -22.61 -15.80
C ASN A 97 15.70 -21.43 -15.63
N ALA A 98 16.20 -20.21 -15.76
CA ALA A 98 15.35 -19.03 -15.89
C ALA A 98 14.59 -19.01 -17.22
N SER A 99 13.35 -18.53 -17.19
CA SER A 99 12.66 -18.02 -18.38
C SER A 99 13.32 -16.72 -18.84
N THR A 100 13.33 -16.44 -20.14
CA THR A 100 13.83 -15.16 -20.64
C THR A 100 12.77 -14.09 -20.41
N TRP A 101 13.07 -13.10 -19.56
CA TRP A 101 12.25 -11.89 -19.41
C TRP A 101 12.22 -11.09 -20.72
N LEU A 102 11.02 -10.71 -21.18
CA LEU A 102 10.81 -9.97 -22.44
C LEU A 102 10.33 -8.53 -22.22
N SER A 103 9.52 -8.28 -21.19
CA SER A 103 9.05 -6.95 -20.79
C SER A 103 8.28 -7.00 -19.47
N THR A 104 8.31 -5.88 -18.74
CA THR A 104 7.39 -5.59 -17.61
C THR A 104 6.43 -4.47 -18.01
N GLN A 105 5.14 -4.68 -17.82
CA GLN A 105 4.11 -3.62 -17.89
C GLN A 105 3.52 -3.39 -16.49
N VAL A 106 3.47 -2.12 -16.08
CA VAL A 106 2.82 -1.69 -14.84
C VAL A 106 1.55 -0.94 -15.20
N THR A 107 0.43 -1.27 -14.55
CA THR A 107 -0.83 -0.52 -14.59
C THR A 107 -1.28 -0.22 -13.15
N PRO A 108 -2.28 0.65 -12.92
CA PRO A 108 -2.73 1.02 -11.58
C PRO A 108 -3.08 -0.16 -10.65
N THR A 109 -3.68 -1.24 -11.17
CA THR A 109 -4.07 -2.45 -10.41
C THR A 109 -3.23 -3.68 -10.71
N ARG A 110 -2.64 -3.83 -11.92
CA ARG A 110 -1.87 -5.01 -12.33
C ARG A 110 -0.38 -4.73 -12.60
N THR A 111 0.43 -5.76 -12.40
CA THR A 111 1.81 -5.84 -12.90
C THR A 111 1.90 -7.09 -13.77
N ILE A 112 2.43 -6.95 -14.98
CA ILE A 112 2.44 -8.02 -16.00
C ILE A 112 3.88 -8.24 -16.45
N LEU A 113 4.38 -9.46 -16.27
CA LEU A 113 5.68 -9.90 -16.77
C LEU A 113 5.45 -10.79 -18.00
N THR A 114 5.95 -10.38 -19.15
CA THR A 114 5.96 -11.23 -20.35
C THR A 114 7.29 -11.97 -20.43
N VAL A 115 7.23 -13.30 -20.54
CA VAL A 115 8.39 -14.19 -20.36
C VAL A 115 8.37 -15.33 -21.37
N GLN A 116 9.55 -15.82 -21.77
CA GLN A 116 9.72 -16.93 -22.71
C GLN A 116 10.30 -18.16 -22.00
N ALA A 117 9.56 -19.27 -22.02
CA ALA A 117 9.92 -20.55 -21.43
C ALA A 117 9.97 -21.63 -22.52
N GLY A 118 11.16 -21.81 -23.12
CA GLY A 118 11.32 -22.68 -24.29
C GLY A 118 10.44 -22.19 -25.45
N PRO A 119 9.61 -23.06 -26.08
CA PRO A 119 8.73 -22.65 -27.17
C PRO A 119 7.46 -21.91 -26.70
N MET A 120 7.18 -21.83 -25.39
CA MET A 120 5.99 -21.15 -24.85
C MET A 120 6.32 -19.73 -24.38
N GLN A 121 5.44 -18.77 -24.70
CA GLN A 121 5.43 -17.42 -24.15
C GLN A 121 4.30 -17.29 -23.13
N LEU A 122 4.60 -16.70 -21.96
CA LEU A 122 3.64 -16.50 -20.87
C LEU A 122 3.49 -15.01 -20.55
N ASN A 123 2.29 -14.63 -20.10
CA ASN A 123 2.05 -13.43 -19.31
C ASN A 123 1.80 -13.86 -17.86
N VAL A 124 2.75 -13.57 -16.97
CA VAL A 124 2.53 -13.69 -15.53
C VAL A 124 1.95 -12.37 -15.04
N THR A 125 0.67 -12.35 -14.69
CA THR A 125 0.00 -11.15 -14.18
C THR A 125 -0.27 -11.24 -12.69
N PHE A 126 0.22 -10.25 -11.95
CA PHE A 126 -0.11 -10.02 -10.56
C PHE A 126 -1.21 -8.95 -10.50
N LEU A 127 -2.33 -9.26 -9.85
CA LEU A 127 -3.47 -8.37 -9.69
C LEU A 127 -3.75 -8.18 -8.20
N SER A 128 -3.40 -7.00 -7.69
CA SER A 128 -3.89 -6.50 -6.40
C SER A 128 -5.16 -5.68 -6.66
N PRO A 129 -6.36 -6.17 -6.32
CA PRO A 129 -7.59 -5.42 -6.60
C PRO A 129 -7.60 -4.08 -5.88
N ILE A 130 -8.21 -3.08 -6.53
CA ILE A 130 -8.56 -1.79 -5.93
C ILE A 130 -10.02 -1.56 -6.27
N GLU A 131 -10.86 -1.43 -5.25
CA GLU A 131 -12.31 -1.60 -5.34
C GLU A 131 -13.02 -0.44 -4.62
N PRO A 132 -12.83 0.83 -5.07
CA PRO A 132 -13.11 1.99 -4.23
C PRO A 132 -14.57 2.14 -3.80
N SER A 133 -15.50 1.58 -4.59
CA SER A 133 -16.94 1.61 -4.37
C SER A 133 -17.48 0.49 -3.47
N ASP A 134 -16.66 -0.47 -3.05
CA ASP A 134 -17.08 -1.62 -2.25
C ASP A 134 -16.08 -1.87 -1.10
N TRP A 135 -16.46 -1.47 0.12
CA TRP A 135 -15.60 -1.59 1.30
C TRP A 135 -15.28 -3.03 1.68
N ALA A 136 -16.16 -4.00 1.38
CA ALA A 136 -15.87 -5.41 1.62
C ALA A 136 -14.74 -5.87 0.70
N LYS A 137 -14.87 -5.65 -0.62
CA LYS A 137 -13.80 -6.00 -1.58
C LYS A 137 -12.53 -5.18 -1.39
N GLN A 138 -12.61 -3.90 -1.07
CA GLN A 138 -11.42 -3.08 -0.80
C GLN A 138 -10.66 -3.56 0.44
N SER A 139 -11.35 -4.11 1.46
CA SER A 139 -10.73 -4.66 2.67
C SER A 139 -10.30 -6.13 2.57
N PHE A 140 -10.52 -6.81 1.44
CA PHE A 140 -10.18 -8.23 1.29
C PHE A 140 -8.65 -8.44 1.28
N PRO A 141 -8.05 -9.17 2.23
CA PRO A 141 -6.60 -9.27 2.42
C PRO A 141 -5.93 -10.26 1.44
N PHE A 142 -6.38 -10.26 0.18
CA PHE A 142 -5.96 -11.17 -0.89
C PHE A 142 -5.57 -10.42 -2.18
N SER A 143 -4.68 -11.04 -2.95
CA SER A 143 -4.20 -10.63 -4.27
C SER A 143 -4.11 -11.86 -5.17
N TYR A 144 -4.32 -11.70 -6.48
CA TYR A 144 -4.18 -12.81 -7.44
C TYR A 144 -2.80 -12.81 -8.09
N VAL A 145 -2.30 -14.00 -8.42
CA VAL A 145 -1.36 -14.19 -9.54
C VAL A 145 -2.03 -15.11 -10.56
N TYR A 146 -1.91 -14.79 -11.84
CA TYR A 146 -2.44 -15.62 -12.91
C TYR A 146 -1.51 -15.70 -14.11
N VAL A 147 -1.56 -16.82 -14.81
CA VAL A 147 -0.75 -17.10 -16.01
C VAL A 147 -1.68 -17.42 -17.17
N ASP A 148 -1.52 -16.69 -18.28
CA ASP A 148 -1.98 -17.10 -19.62
C ASP A 148 -0.79 -17.12 -20.59
N GLY A 149 -0.90 -17.82 -21.72
CA GLY A 149 0.24 -18.02 -22.62
C GLY A 149 -0.07 -18.80 -23.89
N LYS A 150 0.93 -18.93 -24.77
CA LYS A 150 0.81 -19.56 -26.10
C LYS A 150 2.14 -20.09 -26.62
N SER A 151 2.11 -21.03 -27.57
CA SER A 151 3.27 -21.42 -28.36
C SER A 151 3.73 -20.25 -29.24
N THR A 152 5.05 -20.17 -29.43
CA THR A 152 5.73 -19.24 -30.34
C THR A 152 6.23 -19.90 -31.61
N ASP A 153 6.20 -21.24 -31.71
CA ASP A 153 6.57 -21.98 -32.92
C ASP A 153 5.35 -22.55 -33.68
N GLY A 154 4.14 -22.37 -33.13
CA GLY A 154 2.87 -22.80 -33.72
C GLY A 154 2.53 -24.27 -33.48
N LYS A 155 3.23 -24.96 -32.58
CA LYS A 155 2.95 -26.36 -32.22
C LYS A 155 2.22 -26.50 -30.89
N VAL A 156 1.70 -27.71 -30.70
CA VAL A 156 1.12 -28.20 -29.44
C VAL A 156 2.26 -28.81 -28.61
N HIS A 157 2.38 -28.42 -27.34
CA HIS A 157 3.42 -28.87 -26.41
C HIS A 157 2.81 -29.52 -25.17
N SER A 158 3.53 -30.42 -24.52
CA SER A 158 3.16 -30.97 -23.21
C SER A 158 3.47 -29.94 -22.12
N VAL A 159 2.45 -29.36 -21.50
CA VAL A 159 2.59 -28.23 -20.55
C VAL A 159 2.12 -28.60 -19.14
N GLN A 160 2.97 -28.34 -18.15
CA GLN A 160 2.64 -28.42 -16.73
C GLN A 160 3.03 -27.12 -16.01
N LEU A 161 2.28 -26.73 -14.98
CA LEU A 161 2.53 -25.53 -14.18
C LEU A 161 2.72 -25.88 -12.71
N TYR A 162 3.49 -25.05 -12.00
CA TYR A 162 3.71 -25.14 -10.56
C TYR A 162 3.89 -23.73 -9.99
N SER A 163 3.42 -23.49 -8.77
CA SER A 163 3.84 -22.33 -7.97
C SER A 163 3.75 -22.65 -6.48
N ASP A 164 4.63 -22.05 -5.68
CA ASP A 164 4.68 -22.18 -4.23
C ASP A 164 4.94 -20.84 -3.53
N ILE A 165 4.50 -20.71 -2.28
CA ILE A 165 5.00 -19.72 -1.33
C ILE A 165 5.70 -20.41 -0.15
N SER A 166 6.70 -19.78 0.45
CA SER A 166 7.44 -20.30 1.60
C SER A 166 6.83 -19.92 2.95
N GLY A 167 7.28 -20.58 4.02
CA GLY A 167 6.98 -20.19 5.40
C GLY A 167 7.51 -18.81 5.83
N GLU A 168 8.37 -18.16 5.02
CA GLU A 168 8.93 -16.83 5.33
C GLU A 168 7.85 -15.73 5.35
N TRP A 169 6.71 -15.96 4.69
CA TRP A 169 5.57 -15.03 4.66
C TRP A 169 4.94 -14.70 6.02
N VAL A 170 5.31 -15.40 7.11
CA VAL A 170 4.71 -15.24 8.45
C VAL A 170 5.72 -15.09 9.61
N THR A 171 7.00 -14.83 9.32
CA THR A 171 8.02 -14.55 10.37
C THR A 171 9.27 -13.91 9.78
N GLY A 172 9.82 -12.91 10.48
CA GLY A 172 11.08 -12.25 10.11
C GLY A 172 12.34 -12.98 10.61
N SER A 173 12.21 -14.21 11.12
CA SER A 173 13.32 -14.96 11.71
C SER A 173 13.36 -16.43 11.25
N PHE A 174 14.50 -16.83 10.70
CA PHE A 174 14.82 -18.23 10.42
C PHE A 174 14.96 -19.00 11.74
N GLY A 175 14.34 -20.18 11.81
CA GLY A 175 14.27 -20.99 13.02
C GLY A 175 13.01 -20.75 13.88
N THR A 176 12.18 -19.74 13.60
CA THR A 176 10.84 -19.63 14.18
C THR A 176 10.00 -20.86 13.81
N GLY A 177 9.31 -21.43 14.80
CA GLY A 177 8.32 -22.48 14.60
C GLY A 177 7.08 -21.93 13.90
N ILE A 178 6.66 -22.60 12.83
CA ILE A 178 5.42 -22.34 12.09
C ILE A 178 4.54 -23.58 12.08
N GLN A 179 3.23 -23.37 11.97
CA GLN A 179 2.25 -24.43 11.79
C GLN A 179 1.43 -24.21 10.52
N TRP A 180 1.06 -25.30 9.85
CA TRP A 180 0.39 -25.29 8.55
C TRP A 180 -0.67 -26.39 8.40
N SER A 181 -1.58 -26.19 7.45
CA SER A 181 -2.55 -27.22 7.03
C SER A 181 -2.97 -27.03 5.58
N THR A 182 -3.73 -28.00 5.05
CA THR A 182 -4.32 -27.95 3.70
C THR A 182 -5.81 -28.24 3.80
N THR A 183 -6.64 -27.31 3.35
CA THR A 183 -8.09 -27.46 3.27
C THR A 183 -8.48 -27.75 1.83
N ARG A 184 -9.44 -28.67 1.63
CA ARG A 184 -10.05 -28.97 0.32
C ARG A 184 -11.55 -28.75 0.42
N GLN A 185 -12.03 -27.68 -0.22
CA GLN A 185 -13.45 -27.37 -0.39
C GLN A 185 -13.95 -27.95 -1.71
N SER A 186 -15.25 -27.77 -2.00
CA SER A 186 -15.82 -28.16 -3.29
C SER A 186 -15.27 -27.32 -4.45
N ASN A 187 -15.02 -26.02 -4.23
CA ASN A 187 -14.65 -25.06 -5.28
C ASN A 187 -13.16 -24.64 -5.25
N THR A 188 -12.49 -24.79 -4.11
CA THR A 188 -11.09 -24.40 -3.89
C THR A 188 -10.30 -25.45 -3.12
N VAL A 189 -8.98 -25.40 -3.29
CA VAL A 189 -7.99 -26.01 -2.41
C VAL A 189 -7.10 -24.89 -1.92
N TYR A 190 -6.85 -24.81 -0.61
CA TYR A 190 -5.93 -23.83 -0.06
C TYR A 190 -5.00 -24.45 0.99
N HIS A 191 -3.78 -23.93 1.03
CA HIS A 191 -2.82 -24.10 2.10
C HIS A 191 -2.90 -22.90 3.04
N GLN A 192 -2.67 -23.11 4.34
CA GLN A 192 -2.50 -22.04 5.32
C GLN A 192 -1.23 -22.26 6.14
N VAL A 193 -0.57 -21.18 6.57
CA VAL A 193 0.61 -21.21 7.45
C VAL A 193 0.64 -19.99 8.37
N GLN A 194 1.15 -20.15 9.59
CA GLN A 194 1.29 -19.07 10.60
C GLN A 194 2.40 -19.40 11.60
N SER A 195 2.87 -18.41 12.37
CA SER A 195 3.76 -18.65 13.52
C SER A 195 3.08 -19.46 14.63
N THR A 196 3.86 -20.30 15.33
CA THR A 196 3.47 -20.94 16.61
C THR A 196 3.85 -20.11 17.84
N SER A 197 4.61 -19.02 17.65
CA SER A 197 4.99 -18.07 18.70
C SER A 197 4.96 -16.65 18.13
N PRO A 198 3.77 -16.14 17.77
CA PRO A 198 3.62 -14.87 17.07
C PRO A 198 4.03 -13.69 17.96
N ARG A 199 4.89 -12.82 17.43
CA ARG A 199 5.03 -11.42 17.87
C ARG A 199 4.17 -10.56 16.95
N SER A 200 3.61 -9.46 17.45
CA SER A 200 2.80 -8.61 16.59
C SER A 200 3.61 -8.07 15.41
N GLU A 201 4.73 -7.41 15.65
CA GLU A 201 5.67 -7.07 14.59
C GLU A 201 7.10 -7.37 15.00
N PHE A 202 7.87 -7.96 14.08
CA PHE A 202 9.31 -8.19 14.22
C PHE A 202 10.00 -7.88 12.90
N THR A 203 10.96 -6.95 12.90
CA THR A 203 11.59 -6.42 11.67
C THR A 203 10.54 -6.08 10.60
N ASP A 204 9.52 -5.31 11.02
CA ASP A 204 8.31 -4.93 10.26
C ASP A 204 7.36 -6.07 9.84
N VAL A 205 7.79 -7.34 9.93
CA VAL A 205 6.98 -8.52 9.55
C VAL A 205 5.92 -8.80 10.61
N ALA A 206 4.68 -9.04 10.15
CA ALA A 206 3.51 -9.29 10.98
C ALA A 206 3.37 -10.78 11.34
N GLU A 207 4.12 -11.25 12.34
CA GLU A 207 4.16 -12.69 12.68
C GLU A 207 2.87 -13.21 13.36
N ASP A 208 1.99 -12.30 13.77
CA ASP A 208 0.60 -12.54 14.18
C ASP A 208 -0.38 -12.71 13.01
N SER A 209 0.12 -12.72 11.76
CA SER A 209 -0.68 -12.99 10.56
C SER A 209 -0.69 -14.47 10.15
N VAL A 210 -1.77 -14.87 9.49
CA VAL A 210 -1.88 -16.18 8.80
C VAL A 210 -1.77 -15.95 7.29
N ALA A 211 -0.84 -16.62 6.63
CA ALA A 211 -0.74 -16.63 5.17
C ALA A 211 -1.59 -17.76 4.58
N TYR A 212 -2.23 -17.47 3.45
CA TYR A 212 -3.06 -18.40 2.70
C TYR A 212 -2.62 -18.41 1.23
N TYR A 213 -2.55 -19.61 0.65
CA TYR A 213 -2.30 -19.79 -0.77
C TYR A 213 -3.33 -20.75 -1.36
N ALA A 214 -4.05 -20.33 -2.40
CA ALA A 214 -5.27 -20.95 -2.85
C ALA A 214 -5.36 -21.07 -4.37
N ILE A 215 -6.05 -22.12 -4.83
CA ILE A 215 -6.36 -22.38 -6.23
C ILE A 215 -7.77 -23.01 -6.35
N SER A 216 -8.43 -22.90 -7.50
CA SER A 216 -9.69 -23.60 -7.72
C SER A 216 -9.49 -25.11 -7.79
N SER A 217 -10.38 -25.88 -7.16
CA SER A 217 -10.39 -27.34 -7.16
C SER A 217 -10.61 -27.95 -8.55
N GLY A 218 -11.24 -27.21 -9.47
CA GLY A 218 -11.56 -27.65 -10.82
C GLY A 218 -10.39 -27.59 -11.82
N GLN A 219 -9.18 -27.22 -11.39
CA GLN A 219 -8.02 -27.16 -12.27
C GLN A 219 -7.52 -28.58 -12.67
N PRO A 220 -7.03 -28.76 -13.92
CA PRO A 220 -6.76 -30.09 -14.45
C PRO A 220 -5.58 -30.76 -13.74
N ASN A 221 -5.81 -32.00 -13.29
CA ASN A 221 -4.82 -32.85 -12.63
C ASN A 221 -4.15 -32.18 -11.41
N LEU A 222 -4.90 -31.35 -10.67
CA LEU A 222 -4.41 -30.57 -9.54
C LEU A 222 -3.81 -31.45 -8.43
N VAL A 223 -2.52 -31.27 -8.20
CA VAL A 223 -1.81 -31.70 -6.99
C VAL A 223 -1.61 -30.47 -6.09
N SER A 224 -1.76 -30.64 -4.78
CA SER A 224 -1.53 -29.56 -3.81
C SER A 224 -0.94 -30.17 -2.56
N VAL A 225 0.22 -29.69 -2.15
CA VAL A 225 1.14 -30.39 -1.25
C VAL A 225 1.97 -29.39 -0.45
N ILE A 226 2.27 -29.72 0.80
CA ILE A 226 3.24 -28.99 1.62
C ILE A 226 4.44 -29.91 1.83
N GLY A 227 5.64 -29.37 1.70
CA GLY A 227 6.90 -30.10 1.73
C GLY A 227 8.07 -29.12 1.71
N THR A 228 9.31 -29.60 1.74
CA THR A 228 10.47 -28.70 1.65
C THR A 228 10.72 -28.26 0.21
N ASP A 229 11.23 -27.05 0.04
CA ASP A 229 11.66 -26.51 -1.26
C ASP A 229 12.63 -27.46 -1.98
N GLN A 230 13.61 -27.99 -1.24
CA GLN A 230 14.59 -28.98 -1.71
C GLN A 230 13.97 -30.34 -2.07
N ALA A 231 12.77 -30.68 -1.57
CA ALA A 231 12.05 -31.89 -1.95
C ALA A 231 11.07 -31.67 -3.11
N LEU A 232 10.33 -30.55 -3.11
CA LEU A 232 9.23 -30.33 -4.05
C LEU A 232 9.68 -29.70 -5.37
N ARG A 233 10.58 -28.71 -5.34
CA ARG A 233 11.04 -28.03 -6.57
C ARG A 233 11.85 -28.98 -7.48
N PRO A 234 12.77 -29.83 -6.95
CA PRO A 234 13.43 -30.87 -7.76
C PRO A 234 12.49 -32.00 -8.20
N GLN A 235 11.45 -32.34 -7.43
CA GLN A 235 10.40 -33.26 -7.90
C GLN A 235 9.68 -32.69 -9.13
N PHE A 236 9.26 -31.41 -9.11
CA PHE A 236 8.65 -30.81 -10.29
C PHE A 236 9.60 -30.80 -11.49
N ALA A 237 10.85 -30.37 -11.27
CA ALA A 237 11.88 -30.32 -12.31
C ALA A 237 12.13 -31.70 -12.96
N SER A 238 12.14 -32.78 -12.18
CA SER A 238 12.39 -34.16 -12.67
C SER A 238 11.12 -34.85 -13.18
N GLN A 239 10.13 -35.11 -12.33
CA GLN A 239 8.93 -35.91 -12.63
C GLN A 239 7.66 -35.10 -12.91
N GLY A 240 7.69 -33.78 -12.74
CA GLY A 240 6.58 -32.89 -13.10
C GLY A 240 5.53 -32.73 -12.01
N SER A 241 4.29 -32.45 -12.39
CA SER A 241 3.15 -32.15 -11.50
C SER A 241 2.80 -33.26 -10.48
N LYS A 242 3.31 -34.48 -10.66
CA LYS A 242 3.12 -35.65 -9.78
C LYS A 242 3.99 -35.53 -8.52
N LEU A 243 3.71 -34.52 -7.70
CA LEU A 243 4.43 -34.27 -6.44
C LEU A 243 4.00 -35.24 -5.33
N SER A 244 4.91 -35.52 -4.41
CA SER A 244 4.68 -36.30 -3.20
C SER A 244 5.28 -35.61 -1.97
N LEU A 245 4.65 -35.79 -0.79
CA LEU A 245 5.21 -35.30 0.47
C LEU A 245 6.52 -36.02 0.80
N SER A 246 7.52 -35.26 1.25
CA SER A 246 8.67 -35.79 1.94
C SER A 246 8.34 -36.10 3.40
N SER A 247 8.98 -37.12 3.97
CA SER A 247 8.76 -37.52 5.37
C SER A 247 9.37 -36.57 6.40
N ASP A 248 10.23 -35.64 5.99
CA ASP A 248 10.90 -34.68 6.88
C ASP A 248 9.99 -33.53 7.36
N LEU A 249 8.84 -33.31 6.70
CA LEU A 249 7.75 -32.44 7.17
C LEU A 249 6.45 -33.22 7.45
N ALA A 250 6.55 -34.47 7.92
CA ALA A 250 5.41 -35.29 8.31
C ALA A 250 4.76 -34.83 9.63
N GLY A 251 4.21 -33.61 9.64
CA GLY A 251 3.52 -32.99 10.77
C GLY A 251 2.84 -31.68 10.35
N GLN A 252 2.02 -31.11 11.24
CA GLN A 252 1.43 -29.77 11.06
C GLN A 252 2.36 -28.64 11.52
N ILE A 253 3.55 -28.95 12.04
CA ILE A 253 4.47 -28.02 12.70
C ILE A 253 5.90 -28.30 12.22
N GLY A 254 6.68 -27.23 12.03
CA GLY A 254 8.12 -27.27 11.79
C GLY A 254 8.72 -25.86 11.84
N ASN A 255 9.91 -25.64 11.31
CA ASN A 255 10.57 -24.33 11.32
C ASN A 255 10.61 -23.73 9.91
N VAL A 256 10.58 -22.40 9.78
CA VAL A 256 10.70 -21.72 8.47
C VAL A 256 12.01 -22.03 7.76
N GLN A 257 13.07 -22.27 8.53
CA GLN A 257 14.28 -22.90 8.02
C GLN A 257 14.56 -24.14 8.88
N GLY A 258 14.67 -25.30 8.24
CA GLY A 258 15.19 -26.52 8.85
C GLY A 258 16.68 -26.37 9.21
N GLY A 259 17.17 -27.20 10.13
CA GLY A 259 18.58 -27.17 10.57
C GLY A 259 19.61 -27.50 9.47
N ASP A 260 19.14 -27.89 8.28
CA ASP A 260 19.86 -28.21 7.06
C ASP A 260 19.63 -27.18 5.93
N GLY A 261 18.94 -26.07 6.20
CA GLY A 261 18.71 -24.99 5.24
C GLY A 261 17.49 -25.15 4.33
N LYS A 262 16.60 -26.10 4.62
CA LYS A 262 15.33 -26.31 3.88
C LYS A 262 14.24 -25.35 4.32
N PHE A 263 13.39 -24.92 3.38
CA PHE A 263 12.23 -24.08 3.65
C PHE A 263 10.93 -24.87 3.42
N PRO A 264 9.96 -24.90 4.36
CA PRO A 264 8.61 -25.38 4.07
C PRO A 264 7.94 -24.51 3.00
N VAL A 265 7.43 -25.11 1.94
CA VAL A 265 6.71 -24.44 0.86
C VAL A 265 5.33 -25.04 0.62
N LEU A 266 4.38 -24.17 0.29
CA LEU A 266 2.96 -24.43 0.10
C LEU A 266 2.70 -24.48 -1.41
N ALA A 267 2.72 -25.67 -2.02
CA ALA A 267 2.83 -25.82 -3.47
C ALA A 267 1.57 -26.37 -4.16
N HIS A 268 1.15 -25.71 -5.23
CA HIS A 268 0.13 -26.21 -6.16
C HIS A 268 0.77 -26.52 -7.51
N ALA A 269 0.45 -27.69 -8.09
CA ALA A 269 0.95 -28.11 -9.40
C ALA A 269 -0.16 -28.70 -10.27
N LEU A 270 -0.06 -28.50 -11.59
CA LEU A 270 -1.08 -28.81 -12.60
C LEU A 270 -0.47 -29.56 -13.78
N ASP A 271 -1.26 -30.43 -14.41
CA ASP A 271 -0.96 -30.96 -15.74
C ASP A 271 -2.02 -30.48 -16.73
N LEU A 272 -1.64 -29.59 -17.64
CA LEU A 272 -2.52 -29.05 -18.67
C LEU A 272 -2.59 -29.96 -19.90
N GLY A 273 -1.78 -31.03 -19.94
CA GLY A 273 -1.65 -31.92 -21.08
C GLY A 273 -1.01 -31.24 -22.30
N ASN A 274 -1.42 -31.69 -23.48
CA ASN A 274 -0.90 -31.20 -24.75
C ASN A 274 -1.72 -30.00 -25.24
N THR A 275 -1.12 -28.80 -25.26
CA THR A 275 -1.78 -27.57 -25.74
C THR A 275 -0.82 -26.64 -26.50
N ASP A 276 -1.37 -25.83 -27.43
CA ASP A 276 -0.68 -24.67 -27.99
C ASP A 276 -0.97 -23.38 -27.20
N THR A 277 -1.95 -23.40 -26.29
CA THR A 277 -2.52 -22.23 -25.62
C THR A 277 -2.82 -22.54 -24.16
N ILE A 278 -2.32 -21.69 -23.25
CA ILE A 278 -2.60 -21.76 -21.82
C ILE A 278 -3.75 -20.79 -21.52
N ALA A 279 -4.94 -21.34 -21.31
CA ALA A 279 -6.06 -20.60 -20.74
C ALA A 279 -5.72 -20.12 -19.32
N THR A 280 -6.25 -18.98 -18.90
CA THR A 280 -5.84 -18.33 -17.65
C THR A 280 -5.99 -19.24 -16.42
N VAL A 281 -4.86 -19.66 -15.86
CA VAL A 281 -4.77 -20.32 -14.54
C VAL A 281 -4.53 -19.23 -13.50
N ALA A 282 -5.32 -19.22 -12.42
CA ALA A 282 -5.22 -18.22 -11.36
C ALA A 282 -5.09 -18.87 -9.98
N TRP A 283 -4.20 -18.28 -9.17
CA TRP A 283 -4.02 -18.53 -7.75
C TRP A 283 -4.36 -17.24 -6.98
N ALA A 284 -4.77 -17.39 -5.72
CA ALA A 284 -4.81 -16.28 -4.77
C ALA A 284 -3.78 -16.49 -3.67
N VAL A 285 -3.10 -15.40 -3.30
CA VAL A 285 -2.28 -15.29 -2.09
C VAL A 285 -2.92 -14.25 -1.17
N GLY A 286 -2.97 -14.54 0.12
CA GLY A 286 -3.47 -13.62 1.14
C GLY A 286 -2.67 -13.71 2.43
N LEU A 287 -2.65 -12.62 3.19
CA LEU A 287 -1.94 -12.53 4.46
C LEU A 287 -2.79 -11.73 5.44
N ILE A 288 -3.24 -12.36 6.52
CA ILE A 288 -4.36 -11.89 7.34
C ILE A 288 -3.95 -11.75 8.80
N ARG A 289 -3.95 -10.52 9.29
CA ARG A 289 -3.97 -10.18 10.72
C ARG A 289 -5.43 -10.00 11.16
N ASP A 290 -5.87 -10.68 12.21
CA ASP A 290 -7.24 -10.58 12.73
C ASP A 290 -7.26 -10.81 14.26
N PRO A 291 -7.67 -9.83 15.09
CA PRO A 291 -8.09 -8.48 14.73
C PRO A 291 -6.96 -7.67 14.07
N VAL A 292 -7.33 -6.84 13.09
CA VAL A 292 -6.42 -5.97 12.33
C VAL A 292 -5.72 -4.98 13.26
N VAL A 293 -6.48 -4.40 14.18
CA VAL A 293 -6.08 -3.28 15.04
C VAL A 293 -6.90 -3.29 16.33
N THR A 294 -6.32 -2.83 17.43
CA THR A 294 -7.06 -2.52 18.66
C THR A 294 -6.99 -1.02 18.91
N PHE A 295 -8.15 -0.35 18.85
CA PHE A 295 -8.28 1.11 19.01
C PHE A 295 -9.25 1.41 20.15
N ALA A 296 -8.89 2.32 21.05
CA ALA A 296 -9.68 2.63 22.26
C ALA A 296 -10.09 1.37 23.08
N ASN A 297 -9.20 0.38 23.16
CA ASN A 297 -9.42 -0.95 23.74
C ASN A 297 -10.47 -1.84 23.03
N VAL A 298 -11.02 -1.42 21.89
CA VAL A 298 -11.92 -2.21 21.06
C VAL A 298 -11.10 -2.94 19.97
N PRO A 299 -11.08 -4.28 19.93
CA PRO A 299 -10.48 -5.01 18.82
C PRO A 299 -11.37 -4.88 17.57
N ARG A 300 -10.76 -4.56 16.44
CA ARG A 300 -11.45 -4.30 15.17
C ARG A 300 -10.99 -5.26 14.09
N ARG A 301 -11.95 -5.78 13.32
CA ARG A 301 -11.74 -6.79 12.27
C ARG A 301 -11.94 -6.15 10.89
N ALA A 302 -11.28 -6.67 9.86
CA ALA A 302 -11.41 -6.13 8.49
C ALA A 302 -12.87 -6.17 7.99
N TYR A 303 -13.28 -5.18 7.20
CA TYR A 303 -14.69 -4.99 6.82
C TYR A 303 -15.30 -6.19 6.08
N TYR A 304 -14.53 -6.97 5.31
CA TYR A 304 -15.00 -8.13 4.54
C TYR A 304 -15.72 -9.17 5.42
N TRP A 305 -15.35 -9.28 6.70
CA TRP A 305 -16.02 -10.18 7.65
C TRP A 305 -17.52 -9.87 7.84
N SER A 306 -17.99 -8.66 7.51
CA SER A 306 -19.43 -8.35 7.47
C SER A 306 -20.24 -9.18 6.46
N GLN A 307 -19.57 -9.79 5.48
CA GLN A 307 -20.17 -10.61 4.42
C GLN A 307 -19.79 -12.09 4.50
N HIS A 308 -18.87 -12.47 5.41
CA HIS A 308 -18.29 -13.82 5.44
C HIS A 308 -18.35 -14.49 6.80
N ALA A 309 -18.85 -15.73 6.81
CA ALA A 309 -19.03 -16.52 8.03
C ALA A 309 -17.76 -17.28 8.46
N SER A 310 -16.82 -17.49 7.55
CA SER A 310 -15.54 -18.17 7.81
C SER A 310 -14.48 -17.78 6.79
N ILE A 311 -13.21 -18.10 7.06
CA ILE A 311 -12.13 -17.85 6.10
C ILE A 311 -12.27 -18.71 4.82
N GLY A 312 -12.76 -19.95 4.92
CA GLY A 312 -13.01 -20.79 3.74
C GLY A 312 -14.11 -20.24 2.83
N ASP A 313 -15.13 -19.61 3.41
CA ASP A 313 -16.20 -18.90 2.69
C ASP A 313 -15.68 -17.62 2.00
N ALA A 314 -14.81 -16.86 2.68
CA ALA A 314 -14.11 -15.72 2.07
C ALA A 314 -13.17 -16.15 0.92
N ILE A 315 -12.43 -17.25 1.06
CA ILE A 315 -11.54 -17.80 0.02
C ILE A 315 -12.33 -18.32 -1.18
N ASP A 316 -13.39 -19.11 -0.97
CA ASP A 316 -14.28 -19.57 -2.05
C ASP A 316 -14.90 -18.36 -2.79
N THR A 317 -15.31 -17.32 -2.06
CA THR A 317 -15.87 -16.09 -2.67
C THR A 317 -14.83 -15.34 -3.50
N PHE A 318 -13.62 -15.13 -2.97
CA PHE A 318 -12.56 -14.42 -3.69
C PHE A 318 -12.16 -15.19 -4.96
N MET A 319 -11.93 -16.50 -4.86
CA MET A 319 -11.59 -17.33 -6.02
C MET A 319 -12.71 -17.37 -7.08
N ALA A 320 -13.97 -17.27 -6.69
CA ALA A 320 -15.11 -17.19 -7.62
C ALA A 320 -15.27 -15.81 -8.28
N ASP A 321 -14.92 -14.72 -7.59
CA ASP A 321 -15.00 -13.35 -8.13
C ASP A 321 -13.86 -13.01 -9.12
N PHE A 322 -12.78 -13.81 -9.18
CA PHE A 322 -11.61 -13.55 -10.05
C PHE A 322 -11.93 -13.03 -11.47
N PRO A 323 -12.86 -13.63 -12.27
CA PRO A 323 -13.16 -13.12 -13.60
C PRO A 323 -13.75 -11.70 -13.57
N ALA A 324 -14.62 -11.42 -12.60
CA ALA A 324 -15.24 -10.10 -12.43
C ALA A 324 -14.26 -9.09 -11.83
N ALA A 325 -13.39 -9.51 -10.89
CA ALA A 325 -12.28 -8.70 -10.39
C ALA A 325 -11.34 -8.28 -11.54
N ARG A 326 -10.97 -9.20 -12.44
CA ARG A 326 -10.19 -8.91 -13.65
C ARG A 326 -10.89 -7.87 -14.54
N THR A 327 -12.22 -7.97 -14.72
CA THR A 327 -13.00 -6.97 -15.48
C THR A 327 -13.03 -5.60 -14.81
N ARG A 328 -13.25 -5.53 -13.48
CA ARG A 328 -13.26 -4.25 -12.73
C ARG A 328 -11.88 -3.59 -12.73
N ALA A 329 -10.83 -4.39 -12.52
CA ALA A 329 -9.43 -3.95 -12.60
C ALA A 329 -9.07 -3.39 -13.98
N LEU A 330 -9.44 -4.07 -15.07
CA LEU A 330 -9.23 -3.59 -16.44
C LEU A 330 -9.94 -2.25 -16.71
N ALA A 331 -11.18 -2.09 -16.23
CA ALA A 331 -11.93 -0.85 -16.39
C ALA A 331 -11.33 0.31 -15.58
N LEU A 332 -10.90 0.05 -14.34
CA LEU A 332 -10.26 1.06 -13.48
C LEU A 332 -8.88 1.48 -14.03
N ASP A 333 -8.07 0.52 -14.47
CA ASP A 333 -6.80 0.78 -15.15
C ASP A 333 -7.03 1.65 -16.39
N GLN A 334 -8.00 1.30 -17.24
CA GLN A 334 -8.32 2.04 -18.45
C GLN A 334 -8.74 3.49 -18.14
N GLN A 335 -9.62 3.69 -17.16
CA GLN A 335 -10.06 5.03 -16.76
C GLN A 335 -8.86 5.89 -16.28
N ILE A 336 -8.08 5.37 -15.34
CA ILE A 336 -6.93 6.09 -14.76
C ILE A 336 -5.88 6.40 -15.83
N LEU A 337 -5.57 5.44 -16.71
CA LEU A 337 -4.60 5.63 -17.79
C LEU A 337 -5.07 6.62 -18.84
N GLN A 338 -6.37 6.65 -19.16
CA GLN A 338 -6.95 7.65 -20.08
C GLN A 338 -6.86 9.06 -19.48
N ASP A 339 -7.30 9.23 -18.23
CA ASP A 339 -7.26 10.53 -17.53
C ASP A 339 -5.82 11.04 -17.36
N ALA A 340 -4.85 10.15 -17.07
CA ALA A 340 -3.45 10.51 -16.89
C ALA A 340 -2.72 10.80 -18.21
N SER A 341 -3.00 10.03 -19.27
CA SER A 341 -2.41 10.25 -20.60
C SER A 341 -2.86 11.57 -21.23
N ALA A 342 -4.03 12.10 -20.83
CA ALA A 342 -4.50 13.42 -21.21
C ALA A 342 -3.70 14.57 -20.55
N VAL A 343 -2.86 14.27 -19.55
CA VAL A 343 -1.86 15.20 -18.99
C VAL A 343 -0.51 14.97 -19.69
N SER A 344 0.07 13.77 -19.56
CA SER A 344 1.24 13.32 -20.32
C SER A 344 1.48 11.81 -20.15
N ALA A 345 2.23 11.20 -21.06
CA ALA A 345 2.65 9.79 -20.93
C ALA A 345 3.49 9.54 -19.65
N GLN A 346 4.40 10.46 -19.32
CA GLN A 346 5.20 10.40 -18.09
C GLN A 346 4.33 10.39 -16.83
N TYR A 347 3.20 11.10 -16.85
CA TYR A 347 2.25 11.12 -15.74
C TYR A 347 1.49 9.80 -15.60
N ALA A 348 1.14 9.15 -16.72
CA ALA A 348 0.52 7.83 -16.72
C ALA A 348 1.44 6.74 -16.13
N ASP A 349 2.75 6.79 -16.41
CA ASP A 349 3.76 5.91 -15.78
C ASP A 349 3.79 6.09 -14.25
N LEU A 350 3.92 7.34 -13.78
CA LEU A 350 3.96 7.69 -12.36
C LEU A 350 2.70 7.24 -11.61
N VAL A 351 1.52 7.52 -12.16
CA VAL A 351 0.23 7.12 -11.58
C VAL A 351 0.13 5.59 -11.51
N SER A 352 0.54 4.87 -12.55
CA SER A 352 0.50 3.40 -12.59
C SER A 352 1.39 2.76 -11.53
N LEU A 353 2.56 3.33 -11.26
CA LEU A 353 3.46 2.88 -10.20
C LEU A 353 2.88 3.17 -8.80
N ALA A 354 2.39 4.39 -8.58
CA ALA A 354 1.96 4.87 -7.27
C ALA A 354 0.63 4.27 -6.74
N THR A 355 -0.30 3.86 -7.61
CA THR A 355 -1.71 3.64 -7.20
C THR A 355 -1.88 2.58 -6.09
N ARG A 356 -1.29 1.38 -6.22
CA ARG A 356 -1.37 0.34 -5.15
C ARG A 356 -0.68 0.79 -3.86
N GLN A 357 0.50 1.39 -3.96
CA GLN A 357 1.26 1.88 -2.82
C GLN A 357 0.47 2.92 -2.00
N ALA A 358 -0.22 3.83 -2.68
CA ALA A 358 -1.06 4.84 -2.04
C ALA A 358 -2.25 4.24 -1.28
N MET A 359 -2.81 3.12 -1.76
CA MET A 359 -3.96 2.46 -1.15
C MET A 359 -3.59 1.42 -0.08
N ALA A 360 -2.44 0.75 -0.22
CA ALA A 360 -2.04 -0.35 0.65
C ALA A 360 -1.64 0.06 2.08
N GLY A 361 -1.57 1.37 2.38
CA GLY A 361 -1.49 1.80 3.77
C GLY A 361 -2.76 1.57 4.58
N ILE A 362 -3.91 1.39 3.92
CA ILE A 362 -5.24 1.63 4.50
C ILE A 362 -6.00 0.32 4.76
N GLU A 363 -6.32 0.03 6.02
CA GLU A 363 -7.17 -1.09 6.41
C GLU A 363 -8.54 -0.57 6.91
N ILE A 364 -9.62 -0.99 6.25
CA ILE A 364 -11.01 -0.62 6.61
C ILE A 364 -11.56 -1.66 7.59
N THR A 365 -12.06 -1.20 8.75
CA THR A 365 -12.36 -2.06 9.91
C THR A 365 -13.70 -1.78 10.57
N LEU A 366 -14.27 -2.83 11.15
CA LEU A 366 -15.51 -2.84 11.95
C LEU A 366 -15.19 -3.22 13.40
N SER A 367 -15.89 -2.65 14.37
CA SER A 367 -15.96 -3.24 15.71
C SER A 367 -16.93 -4.43 15.75
N THR A 368 -16.82 -5.23 16.80
CA THR A 368 -17.71 -6.36 17.03
C THR A 368 -18.74 -6.07 18.12
N LEU A 369 -19.89 -6.74 18.01
CA LEU A 369 -20.96 -6.78 19.01
C LEU A 369 -21.06 -8.21 19.55
N ASN A 370 -21.71 -8.36 20.72
CA ASN A 370 -22.01 -9.66 21.31
C ASN A 370 -20.76 -10.56 21.47
N ASN A 371 -19.72 -10.02 22.12
CA ASN A 371 -18.44 -10.70 22.40
C ASN A 371 -17.77 -11.31 21.15
N GLY A 372 -17.87 -10.63 20.00
CA GLY A 372 -17.23 -11.06 18.75
C GLY A 372 -18.14 -11.78 17.76
N SER A 373 -19.37 -12.16 18.14
CA SER A 373 -20.24 -12.99 17.30
C SER A 373 -21.00 -12.24 16.19
N SER A 374 -20.80 -10.93 16.07
CA SER A 374 -21.52 -10.06 15.12
C SER A 374 -20.77 -8.73 14.91
N PHE A 375 -21.06 -8.00 13.83
CA PHE A 375 -20.34 -6.76 13.46
C PHE A 375 -21.20 -5.51 13.60
N ASN A 376 -20.58 -4.42 14.05
CA ASN A 376 -21.24 -3.12 14.12
C ASN A 376 -21.09 -2.35 12.79
N LEU A 377 -22.03 -2.52 11.86
CA LEU A 377 -22.01 -1.84 10.55
C LEU A 377 -22.14 -0.31 10.64
N SER A 378 -22.46 0.25 11.81
CA SER A 378 -22.51 1.69 12.06
C SER A 378 -21.22 2.26 12.65
N ASP A 379 -20.27 1.42 13.07
CA ASP A 379 -18.93 1.84 13.53
C ASP A 379 -17.88 1.32 12.56
N VAL A 380 -17.79 2.01 11.42
CA VAL A 380 -16.75 1.79 10.39
C VAL A 380 -15.62 2.79 10.62
N LYS A 381 -14.37 2.32 10.68
CA LYS A 381 -13.17 3.15 10.82
C LYS A 381 -12.04 2.59 9.96
N ALA A 382 -11.22 3.46 9.39
CA ALA A 382 -10.05 3.08 8.62
C ALA A 382 -8.76 3.50 9.34
N PHE A 383 -7.75 2.64 9.24
CA PHE A 383 -6.44 2.88 9.83
C PHE A 383 -5.37 2.89 8.74
N MET A 384 -4.52 3.91 8.74
CA MET A 384 -3.43 4.09 7.78
C MET A 384 -2.09 3.95 8.50
N LYS A 385 -1.26 2.96 8.15
CA LYS A 385 0.13 2.89 8.64
C LYS A 385 1.09 3.46 7.60
N ASP A 386 1.88 4.45 7.99
CA ASP A 386 2.90 5.08 7.13
C ASP A 386 4.20 4.26 7.07
N VAL A 387 4.13 3.04 6.52
CA VAL A 387 5.18 2.01 6.62
C VAL A 387 6.58 2.51 6.25
N GLY A 388 6.75 3.16 5.10
CA GLY A 388 8.06 3.57 4.59
C GLY A 388 8.72 4.74 5.31
N ASN A 389 7.93 5.63 5.90
CA ASN A 389 8.42 6.90 6.41
C ASN A 389 8.36 6.89 7.94
N SER A 390 7.24 7.31 8.52
CA SER A 390 7.19 7.56 9.96
C SER A 390 6.65 6.41 10.81
N GLN A 391 6.20 5.31 10.18
CA GLN A 391 5.58 4.12 10.79
C GLN A 391 4.33 4.36 11.68
N ARG A 392 3.94 5.62 11.87
CA ARG A 392 2.79 6.05 12.67
C ARG A 392 1.46 5.68 12.04
N VAL A 393 0.43 5.67 12.90
CA VAL A 393 -0.95 5.33 12.57
C VAL A 393 -1.78 6.61 12.38
N ASN A 394 -2.49 6.68 11.26
CA ASN A 394 -3.25 7.83 10.76
C ASN A 394 -2.50 9.18 10.86
N PRO A 395 -1.27 9.33 10.30
CA PRO A 395 -0.56 10.60 10.37
C PRO A 395 -1.26 11.65 9.51
N VAL A 396 -1.56 12.81 10.07
CA VAL A 396 -2.42 13.81 9.43
C VAL A 396 -1.80 14.38 8.14
N GLU A 397 -0.48 14.56 8.11
CA GLU A 397 0.25 14.93 6.88
C GLU A 397 0.26 13.81 5.82
N THR A 398 0.30 12.52 6.20
CA THR A 398 0.27 11.40 5.25
C THR A 398 -1.12 11.21 4.66
N ILE A 399 -2.18 11.42 5.46
CA ILE A 399 -3.57 11.45 4.97
C ILE A 399 -3.78 12.68 4.07
N TYR A 400 -3.20 13.83 4.40
CA TYR A 400 -3.22 15.03 3.54
C TYR A 400 -2.50 14.79 2.21
N ALA A 401 -1.30 14.20 2.21
CA ALA A 401 -0.61 13.78 0.99
C ALA A 401 -1.43 12.77 0.18
N ALA A 402 -2.09 11.80 0.82
CA ALA A 402 -2.96 10.83 0.15
C ALA A 402 -4.31 11.40 -0.33
N LEU A 403 -4.70 12.61 0.09
CA LEU A 403 -6.01 13.19 -0.22
C LEU A 403 -6.38 13.17 -1.72
N PRO A 404 -5.48 13.46 -2.69
CA PRO A 404 -5.85 13.46 -4.11
C PRO A 404 -6.27 12.08 -4.64
N VAL A 405 -5.58 10.99 -4.26
CA VAL A 405 -6.00 9.64 -4.68
C VAL A 405 -7.31 9.24 -4.00
N LEU A 406 -7.53 9.65 -2.74
CA LEU A 406 -8.79 9.40 -2.04
C LEU A 406 -9.95 10.15 -2.72
N MET A 407 -9.79 11.45 -3.03
CA MET A 407 -10.79 12.24 -3.77
C MET A 407 -11.06 11.71 -5.19
N TYR A 408 -10.05 11.13 -5.85
CA TYR A 408 -10.23 10.52 -7.17
C TYR A 408 -10.87 9.13 -7.10
N LEU A 409 -10.49 8.26 -6.15
CA LEU A 409 -11.01 6.89 -6.06
C LEU A 409 -12.35 6.83 -5.28
N ASN A 410 -12.34 7.13 -3.98
CA ASN A 410 -13.56 7.31 -3.17
C ASN A 410 -13.25 8.14 -1.91
N SER A 411 -13.74 9.38 -1.90
CA SER A 411 -13.53 10.34 -0.81
C SER A 411 -14.13 9.92 0.54
N SER A 412 -15.09 9.00 0.55
CA SER A 412 -15.68 8.48 1.80
C SER A 412 -14.62 7.79 2.68
N ILE A 413 -13.55 7.25 2.08
CA ILE A 413 -12.43 6.63 2.81
C ILE A 413 -11.69 7.67 3.67
N THR A 414 -11.61 8.94 3.23
CA THR A 414 -11.07 10.05 4.04
C THR A 414 -11.86 10.22 5.34
N GLY A 415 -13.18 10.07 5.31
CA GLY A 415 -14.02 10.16 6.51
C GLY A 415 -13.72 9.04 7.50
N LEU A 416 -13.57 7.81 7.01
CA LEU A 416 -13.20 6.65 7.83
C LEU A 416 -11.81 6.79 8.46
N LEU A 417 -10.87 7.47 7.80
CA LEU A 417 -9.52 7.77 8.32
C LEU A 417 -9.52 8.91 9.35
N LEU A 418 -10.42 9.89 9.20
CA LEU A 418 -10.58 11.01 10.13
C LEU A 418 -11.34 10.63 11.40
N GLU A 419 -12.28 9.68 11.33
CA GLU A 419 -13.09 9.28 12.47
C GLU A 419 -12.28 8.90 13.74
N PRO A 420 -11.29 7.97 13.72
CA PRO A 420 -10.53 7.64 14.92
C PRO A 420 -9.65 8.81 15.43
N LEU A 421 -9.19 9.70 14.54
CA LEU A 421 -8.48 10.92 14.91
C LEU A 421 -9.40 11.90 15.66
N LEU A 422 -10.63 12.08 15.18
CA LEU A 422 -11.61 12.98 15.79
C LEU A 422 -12.17 12.41 17.10
N GLU A 423 -12.49 11.10 17.14
CA GLU A 423 -12.93 10.40 18.35
C GLU A 423 -11.89 10.51 19.46
N TYR A 424 -10.62 10.18 19.17
CA TYR A 424 -9.52 10.31 20.14
C TYR A 424 -9.35 11.75 20.64
N GLN A 425 -9.33 12.73 19.74
CA GLN A 425 -9.10 14.14 20.09
C GLN A 425 -10.30 14.84 20.74
N SER A 426 -11.50 14.26 20.65
CA SER A 426 -12.68 14.70 21.41
C SER A 426 -12.70 14.17 22.85
N SER A 427 -11.89 13.15 23.16
CA SER A 427 -11.83 12.52 24.48
C SER A 427 -11.00 13.32 25.49
N SER A 428 -11.19 13.04 26.78
CA SER A 428 -10.37 13.60 27.87
C SER A 428 -8.88 13.23 27.79
N SER A 429 -8.49 12.31 26.92
CA SER A 429 -7.10 11.91 26.69
C SER A 429 -6.28 12.95 25.91
N TYR A 430 -6.92 13.95 25.29
CA TYR A 430 -6.25 14.93 24.43
C TYR A 430 -6.71 16.37 24.72
N GLY A 431 -6.00 17.05 25.63
CA GLY A 431 -6.38 18.39 26.11
C GLY A 431 -6.02 19.58 25.21
N TYR A 432 -5.04 19.43 24.31
CA TYR A 432 -4.34 20.54 23.66
C TYR A 432 -5.22 21.39 22.70
N PRO A 433 -4.88 22.68 22.47
CA PRO A 433 -5.69 23.60 21.65
C PRO A 433 -5.52 23.42 20.13
N TYR A 434 -4.51 22.67 19.70
CA TYR A 434 -4.18 22.35 18.31
C TYR A 434 -4.44 20.84 18.05
N ALA A 435 -4.38 20.39 16.80
CA ALA A 435 -4.61 18.97 16.46
C ALA A 435 -3.40 18.05 16.70
N ALA A 436 -3.69 16.80 17.04
CA ALA A 436 -2.73 15.70 17.14
C ALA A 436 -2.11 15.38 15.76
N PRO A 437 -0.83 14.99 15.71
CA PRO A 437 -0.19 14.61 14.45
C PRO A 437 -0.59 13.21 13.94
N ASP A 438 -1.06 12.32 14.82
CA ASP A 438 -1.28 10.89 14.55
C ASP A 438 -1.95 10.19 15.76
N LEU A 439 -2.13 8.88 15.68
CA LEU A 439 -2.64 8.00 16.73
C LEU A 439 -1.55 7.14 17.43
N GLY A 440 -0.27 7.47 17.24
CA GLY A 440 0.88 6.76 17.81
C GLY A 440 1.61 5.81 16.84
N ILE A 441 2.59 5.08 17.37
CA ILE A 441 3.50 4.17 16.62
C ILE A 441 3.25 2.68 16.85
N SER A 442 2.44 2.31 17.85
CA SER A 442 2.42 0.95 18.44
C SER A 442 1.59 -0.10 17.67
N TYR A 443 1.45 0.03 16.35
CA TYR A 443 0.59 -0.83 15.50
C TYR A 443 0.89 -2.33 15.74
N PRO A 444 -0.12 -3.21 15.89
CA PRO A 444 -1.57 -2.98 15.74
C PRO A 444 -2.29 -2.42 17.01
N SER A 445 -1.57 -2.02 18.05
CA SER A 445 -2.15 -1.35 19.22
C SER A 445 -2.19 0.17 19.03
N VAL A 446 -3.37 0.78 19.14
CA VAL A 446 -3.59 2.20 18.80
C VAL A 446 -4.29 2.92 19.97
N PRO A 447 -3.51 3.32 21.00
CA PRO A 447 -4.04 4.05 22.16
C PRO A 447 -4.24 5.55 21.90
N GLY A 448 -3.73 6.09 20.78
CA GLY A 448 -3.66 7.52 20.50
C GLY A 448 -2.33 8.17 20.94
N ASN A 449 -2.06 9.38 20.44
CA ASN A 449 -0.83 10.12 20.74
C ASN A 449 -1.09 11.25 21.77
N ALA A 450 -0.64 11.04 23.00
CA ALA A 450 -0.83 11.97 24.12
C ALA A 450 0.28 13.03 24.27
N ASN A 451 1.32 13.00 23.42
CA ASN A 451 2.48 13.88 23.56
C ASN A 451 2.12 15.34 23.24
N ASN A 452 2.72 16.29 23.98
CA ASN A 452 2.70 17.70 23.57
C ASN A 452 3.46 17.82 22.23
N ASN A 453 2.76 18.27 21.19
CA ASN A 453 3.27 18.44 19.83
C ASN A 453 3.01 19.87 19.34
N ASP A 454 3.09 20.85 20.26
CA ASP A 454 2.80 22.26 20.01
C ASP A 454 3.56 22.82 18.80
N VAL A 455 4.83 22.46 18.62
CA VAL A 455 5.66 22.84 17.45
C VAL A 455 5.09 22.40 16.09
N TYR A 456 4.15 21.44 16.05
CA TYR A 456 3.42 21.05 14.84
C TYR A 456 1.95 21.51 14.84
N GLY A 457 1.56 22.39 15.77
CA GLY A 457 0.17 22.79 15.97
C GLY A 457 -0.48 23.40 14.73
N VAL A 458 0.21 24.30 14.03
CA VAL A 458 -0.29 24.91 12.77
C VAL A 458 -0.35 23.89 11.63
N GLU A 459 0.64 23.00 11.54
CA GLU A 459 0.71 21.94 10.52
C GLU A 459 -0.45 20.96 10.67
N ASN A 460 -0.62 20.36 11.85
CA ASN A 460 -1.62 19.36 12.12
C ASN A 460 -3.05 19.94 12.04
N SER A 461 -3.28 21.10 12.66
CA SER A 461 -4.59 21.77 12.66
C SER A 461 -5.00 22.21 11.26
N GLY A 462 -4.04 22.68 10.47
CA GLY A 462 -4.24 23.00 9.05
C GLY A 462 -4.65 21.77 8.24
N ASN A 463 -3.89 20.68 8.36
CA ASN A 463 -4.19 19.41 7.69
C ASN A 463 -5.60 18.90 8.06
N MET A 464 -5.97 18.87 9.35
CA MET A 464 -7.26 18.36 9.81
C MET A 464 -8.45 19.16 9.26
N LEU A 465 -8.41 20.50 9.30
CA LEU A 465 -9.50 21.33 8.79
C LEU A 465 -9.66 21.21 7.27
N ILE A 466 -8.55 21.18 6.54
CA ILE A 466 -8.54 20.96 5.09
C ILE A 466 -9.11 19.57 4.75
N LEU A 467 -8.69 18.52 5.47
CA LEU A 467 -9.17 17.15 5.28
C LEU A 467 -10.66 16.98 5.57
N VAL A 468 -11.17 17.58 6.65
CA VAL A 468 -12.59 17.50 7.03
C VAL A 468 -13.49 18.21 6.00
N LEU A 469 -13.09 19.39 5.52
CA LEU A 469 -13.85 20.08 4.47
C LEU A 469 -13.78 19.32 3.13
N ALA A 470 -12.59 18.83 2.74
CA ALA A 470 -12.42 18.06 1.51
C ALA A 470 -13.25 16.77 1.52
N HIS A 471 -13.29 16.07 2.67
CA HIS A 471 -14.21 14.95 2.88
C HIS A 471 -15.66 15.39 2.64
N ALA A 472 -16.13 16.41 3.36
CA ALA A 472 -17.53 16.80 3.33
C ALA A 472 -18.00 17.24 1.94
N GLN A 473 -17.25 18.13 1.28
CA GLN A 473 -17.56 18.62 -0.07
C GLN A 473 -17.56 17.50 -1.12
N SER A 474 -16.55 16.61 -1.10
CA SER A 474 -16.38 15.61 -2.17
C SER A 474 -17.13 14.30 -1.94
N SER A 475 -17.50 13.97 -0.69
CA SER A 475 -18.38 12.82 -0.39
C SER A 475 -19.85 13.22 -0.45
N GLY A 476 -20.21 14.40 0.08
CA GLY A 476 -21.58 14.82 0.42
C GLY A 476 -21.94 14.62 1.90
N ASP A 477 -21.07 14.00 2.70
CA ASP A 477 -21.31 13.70 4.12
C ASP A 477 -20.72 14.74 5.07
N GLY A 478 -21.59 15.48 5.75
CA GLY A 478 -21.26 16.42 6.82
C GLY A 478 -21.30 15.82 8.23
N SER A 479 -21.44 14.50 8.39
CA SER A 479 -21.58 13.84 9.71
C SER A 479 -20.41 14.12 10.68
N LEU A 480 -19.18 14.24 10.16
CA LEU A 480 -18.00 14.61 10.95
C LEU A 480 -18.10 16.06 11.45
N ILE A 481 -18.53 16.98 10.59
CA ILE A 481 -18.71 18.40 10.93
C ILE A 481 -19.78 18.53 12.01
N GLY A 482 -20.93 17.86 11.84
CA GLY A 482 -22.04 17.92 12.82
C GLY A 482 -21.72 17.30 14.18
N ARG A 483 -20.86 16.27 14.25
CA ARG A 483 -20.49 15.61 15.52
C ARG A 483 -19.32 16.27 16.24
N TYR A 484 -18.36 16.84 15.51
CA TYR A 484 -17.09 17.30 16.08
C TYR A 484 -16.88 18.83 15.97
N TYR A 485 -17.91 19.62 15.65
CA TYR A 485 -17.78 21.06 15.36
C TYR A 485 -16.95 21.85 16.38
N ASP A 486 -17.19 21.68 17.69
CA ASP A 486 -16.48 22.43 18.73
C ASP A 486 -14.97 22.14 18.78
N LEU A 487 -14.57 20.91 18.41
CA LEU A 487 -13.16 20.52 18.27
C LEU A 487 -12.53 21.18 17.03
N LEU A 488 -13.24 21.22 15.91
CA LEU A 488 -12.80 21.94 14.69
C LEU A 488 -12.66 23.44 14.97
N LYS A 489 -13.61 24.02 15.72
CA LYS A 489 -13.61 25.43 16.15
C LYS A 489 -12.41 25.76 17.05
N LYS A 490 -12.07 24.87 18.00
CA LYS A 490 -10.87 24.98 18.84
C LYS A 490 -9.59 25.15 17.99
N TRP A 491 -9.47 24.35 16.93
CA TRP A 491 -8.34 24.41 15.99
C TRP A 491 -8.37 25.67 15.11
N GLY A 492 -9.54 26.11 14.65
CA GLY A 492 -9.71 27.38 13.92
C GLY A 492 -9.27 28.60 14.75
N ASP A 493 -9.63 28.64 16.03
CA ASP A 493 -9.22 29.71 16.95
C ASP A 493 -7.72 29.66 17.31
N TYR A 494 -7.15 28.46 17.46
CA TYR A 494 -5.71 28.30 17.57
C TYR A 494 -4.97 28.82 16.34
N LEU A 495 -5.41 28.45 15.13
CA LEU A 495 -4.80 28.93 13.88
C LEU A 495 -4.91 30.46 13.74
N GLY A 496 -6.06 31.04 14.09
CA GLY A 496 -6.27 32.49 14.06
C GLY A 496 -5.25 33.31 14.86
N THR A 497 -4.61 32.70 15.86
CA THR A 497 -3.56 33.31 16.67
C THR A 497 -2.14 32.96 16.18
N ASN A 498 -1.93 31.76 15.62
CA ASN A 498 -0.59 31.20 15.38
C ASN A 498 -0.19 31.05 13.90
N ALA A 499 -1.12 31.19 12.95
CA ALA A 499 -0.87 30.85 11.54
C ALA A 499 0.06 31.84 10.82
N LEU A 500 -0.13 33.16 10.98
CA LEU A 500 0.59 34.15 10.16
C LEU A 500 2.08 34.24 10.48
N VAL A 501 2.47 34.18 11.76
CA VAL A 501 3.87 34.30 12.20
C VAL A 501 4.27 33.03 12.96
N PRO A 502 4.48 31.89 12.26
CA PRO A 502 4.72 30.57 12.85
C PRO A 502 6.14 30.45 13.43
N SER A 503 6.49 31.30 14.40
CA SER A 503 7.86 31.55 14.88
C SER A 503 8.45 30.43 15.75
N GLN A 504 7.60 29.66 16.42
CA GLN A 504 7.93 28.44 17.17
C GLN A 504 7.12 27.25 16.64
N GLN A 505 7.01 27.15 15.31
CA GLN A 505 6.23 26.13 14.60
C GLN A 505 7.05 25.54 13.45
N THR A 506 6.68 24.35 12.99
CA THR A 506 7.41 23.57 11.99
C THR A 506 6.44 22.73 11.18
N SER A 507 6.73 22.50 9.89
CA SER A 507 5.92 21.68 8.99
C SER A 507 6.31 20.19 9.06
N ALA A 508 5.55 19.34 8.37
CA ALA A 508 5.88 17.94 8.15
C ALA A 508 7.27 17.72 7.50
N ASP A 509 7.75 18.71 6.75
CA ASP A 509 8.99 18.67 5.96
C ASP A 509 10.24 18.43 6.80
N ALA A 510 10.29 18.98 8.02
CA ALA A 510 11.39 18.75 8.95
C ALA A 510 11.42 17.31 9.47
N ARG A 511 10.25 16.67 9.61
CA ARG A 511 10.11 15.25 9.99
C ARG A 511 10.50 14.35 8.82
N ASN A 512 9.81 14.50 7.69
CA ASN A 512 9.92 13.56 6.55
C ASN A 512 11.24 13.68 5.79
N ALA A 513 11.70 14.92 5.51
CA ALA A 513 12.94 15.14 4.78
C ALA A 513 14.16 15.39 5.68
N GLY A 514 14.02 15.28 7.02
CA GLY A 514 15.12 15.51 7.97
C GLY A 514 15.77 16.90 7.83
N LEU A 515 15.01 17.86 7.28
CA LEU A 515 15.50 19.20 7.02
C LEU A 515 15.64 19.94 8.35
N SER A 516 16.83 20.46 8.63
CA SER A 516 17.09 21.32 9.78
C SER A 516 16.50 22.72 9.56
N GLN A 517 15.17 22.77 9.44
CA GLN A 517 14.35 23.98 9.47
C GLN A 517 14.19 24.42 10.92
N THR A 518 15.31 24.85 11.51
CA THR A 518 15.41 25.47 12.85
C THR A 518 14.90 26.92 12.85
N HIS A 519 13.97 27.22 11.95
CA HIS A 519 13.49 28.56 11.64
C HIS A 519 11.97 28.52 11.56
N GLY A 520 11.30 29.21 12.48
CA GLY A 520 9.91 29.55 12.30
C GLY A 520 9.72 30.60 11.19
N ASN A 521 8.48 31.00 10.97
CA ASN A 521 8.08 31.93 9.89
C ASN A 521 8.30 31.36 8.46
N VAL A 522 8.12 30.05 8.31
CA VAL A 522 8.06 29.38 6.99
C VAL A 522 6.77 29.81 6.27
N THR A 523 6.92 30.49 5.14
CA THR A 523 5.87 31.06 4.31
C THR A 523 4.78 30.03 3.95
N ASN A 524 5.18 28.84 3.52
CA ASN A 524 4.25 27.81 3.06
C ASN A 524 3.47 27.14 4.21
N LEU A 525 4.00 27.16 5.43
CA LEU A 525 3.29 26.72 6.64
C LEU A 525 2.26 27.77 7.07
N ALA A 526 2.62 29.06 7.03
CA ALA A 526 1.69 30.15 7.28
C ALA A 526 0.51 30.12 6.27
N LEU A 527 0.82 29.85 4.99
CA LEU A 527 -0.20 29.70 3.94
C LEU A 527 -1.18 28.56 4.24
N LYS A 528 -0.69 27.39 4.69
CA LYS A 528 -1.54 26.27 5.12
C LYS A 528 -2.51 26.69 6.23
N GLY A 529 -2.01 27.36 7.27
CA GLY A 529 -2.82 27.85 8.37
C GLY A 529 -3.91 28.83 7.91
N ILE A 530 -3.57 29.76 7.01
CA ILE A 530 -4.52 30.77 6.50
C ILE A 530 -5.59 30.13 5.60
N ILE A 531 -5.20 29.20 4.71
CA ILE A 531 -6.15 28.42 3.90
C ILE A 531 -7.07 27.57 4.79
N ALA A 532 -6.56 27.01 5.89
CA ALA A 532 -7.35 26.25 6.84
C ALA A 532 -8.32 27.10 7.68
N ILE A 533 -8.00 28.36 7.97
CA ILE A 533 -8.96 29.32 8.55
C ILE A 533 -10.09 29.60 7.54
N GLN A 534 -9.79 29.78 6.26
CA GLN A 534 -10.82 29.89 5.22
C GLN A 534 -11.62 28.58 5.07
N ALA A 535 -11.00 27.41 5.23
CA ALA A 535 -11.73 26.13 5.30
C ALA A 535 -12.67 26.08 6.52
N MET A 536 -12.27 26.62 7.68
CA MET A 536 -13.14 26.73 8.86
C MET A 536 -14.32 27.69 8.65
N SER A 537 -14.19 28.71 7.80
CA SER A 537 -15.34 29.51 7.32
C SER A 537 -16.39 28.63 6.65
N GLU A 538 -15.98 27.80 5.69
CA GLU A 538 -16.93 26.94 4.96
C GLU A 538 -17.45 25.76 5.80
N ILE A 539 -16.64 25.20 6.70
CA ILE A 539 -17.09 24.22 7.71
C ILE A 539 -18.19 24.83 8.59
N SER A 540 -18.00 26.08 9.05
CA SER A 540 -18.99 26.79 9.85
C SER A 540 -20.26 27.10 9.06
N GLN A 541 -20.12 27.46 7.78
CA GLN A 541 -21.27 27.68 6.89
C GLN A 541 -22.08 26.38 6.67
N ILE A 542 -21.40 25.24 6.51
CA ILE A 542 -22.01 23.89 6.41
C ILE A 542 -22.70 23.51 7.73
N ALA A 543 -22.12 23.85 8.88
CA ALA A 543 -22.70 23.63 10.20
C ALA A 543 -23.86 24.59 10.56
N GLY A 544 -24.17 25.58 9.71
CA GLY A 544 -25.17 26.62 9.98
C GLY A 544 -24.71 27.73 10.95
N GLN A 545 -23.44 27.73 11.33
CA GLN A 545 -22.82 28.64 12.30
C GLN A 545 -22.34 29.91 11.59
N ASN A 546 -23.29 30.74 11.14
CA ASN A 546 -23.03 31.89 10.26
C ASN A 546 -22.09 32.93 10.86
N ASP A 547 -22.16 33.18 12.18
CA ASP A 547 -21.31 34.16 12.85
C ASP A 547 -19.84 33.72 12.89
N ASP A 548 -19.59 32.44 13.18
CA ASP A 548 -18.26 31.84 13.10
C ASP A 548 -17.75 31.79 11.64
N ALA A 549 -18.64 31.50 10.67
CA ALA A 549 -18.29 31.53 9.26
C ALA A 549 -17.78 32.94 8.84
N GLN A 550 -18.51 33.99 9.21
CA GLN A 550 -18.11 35.37 8.92
C GLN A 550 -16.83 35.78 9.68
N LYS A 551 -16.70 35.40 10.96
CA LYS A 551 -15.48 35.59 11.77
C LYS A 551 -14.25 35.02 11.06
N TYR A 552 -14.28 33.74 10.69
CA TYR A 552 -13.14 33.08 10.04
C TYR A 552 -12.88 33.62 8.63
N ARG A 553 -13.93 33.96 7.86
CA ARG A 553 -13.77 34.57 6.53
C ARG A 553 -13.10 35.94 6.58
N THR A 554 -13.53 36.82 7.49
CA THR A 554 -12.88 38.12 7.71
C THR A 554 -11.44 37.96 8.21
N MET A 555 -11.20 37.02 9.13
CA MET A 555 -9.86 36.69 9.63
C MET A 555 -8.93 36.24 8.49
N ALA A 556 -9.30 35.20 7.74
CA ALA A 556 -8.52 34.70 6.62
C ALA A 556 -8.23 35.80 5.58
N SER A 557 -9.24 36.62 5.24
CA SER A 557 -9.10 37.74 4.30
C SER A 557 -8.08 38.78 4.76
N SER A 558 -7.98 39.05 6.06
CA SER A 558 -6.95 39.95 6.60
C SER A 558 -5.57 39.29 6.61
N LEU A 559 -5.49 38.00 6.97
CA LEU A 559 -4.21 37.31 7.10
C LEU A 559 -3.55 37.03 5.74
N ILE A 560 -4.31 36.76 4.67
CA ILE A 560 -3.73 36.52 3.34
C ILE A 560 -3.11 37.79 2.73
N GLN A 561 -3.64 38.97 3.07
CA GLN A 561 -3.05 40.26 2.66
C GLN A 561 -1.69 40.46 3.34
N SER A 562 -1.63 40.33 4.67
CA SER A 562 -0.36 40.41 5.41
C SER A 562 0.63 39.29 5.04
N TRP A 563 0.12 38.13 4.62
CA TRP A 563 0.97 37.04 4.12
C TRP A 563 1.59 37.37 2.76
N ASP A 564 0.89 38.06 1.84
CA ASP A 564 1.45 38.45 0.54
C ASP A 564 2.57 39.49 0.74
N ASP A 565 2.34 40.51 1.58
CA ASP A 565 3.36 41.50 1.97
C ASP A 565 4.64 40.87 2.55
N LEU A 566 4.50 39.84 3.40
CA LEU A 566 5.62 39.16 4.05
C LEU A 566 6.30 38.09 3.16
N SER A 567 5.55 37.46 2.27
CA SER A 567 6.03 36.37 1.40
C SER A 567 6.62 36.86 0.07
N SER A 568 6.17 38.00 -0.45
CA SER A 568 6.65 38.53 -1.72
C SER A 568 8.08 39.07 -1.63
N VAL A 569 8.86 38.81 -2.68
CA VAL A 569 10.16 39.44 -2.98
C VAL A 569 9.99 40.43 -4.15
N SER A 570 9.16 40.05 -5.11
CA SER A 570 8.69 40.85 -6.24
C SER A 570 7.36 40.25 -6.75
N PRO A 571 6.61 40.93 -7.64
CA PRO A 571 5.35 40.41 -8.19
C PRO A 571 5.43 39.05 -8.92
N SER A 572 6.64 38.52 -9.17
CA SER A 572 6.88 37.20 -9.76
C SER A 572 7.75 36.28 -8.88
N GLN A 573 8.04 36.64 -7.63
CA GLN A 573 8.96 35.89 -6.77
C GLN A 573 8.48 35.83 -5.32
N LEU A 574 8.28 34.62 -4.80
CA LEU A 574 7.92 34.34 -3.39
C LEU A 574 9.13 33.81 -2.61
N ARG A 575 9.18 34.09 -1.30
CA ARG A 575 10.22 33.59 -0.38
C ARG A 575 9.78 32.38 0.43
N TRP A 576 10.69 31.45 0.75
CA TRP A 576 10.41 30.29 1.62
C TRP A 576 10.24 30.66 3.09
N THR A 577 11.07 31.56 3.62
CA THR A 577 11.06 32.00 5.02
C THR A 577 10.97 33.52 5.09
N TYR A 578 10.12 34.07 5.96
CA TYR A 578 9.94 35.53 6.09
C TYR A 578 11.25 36.27 6.40
N GLY A 579 11.43 37.44 5.78
CA GLY A 579 12.65 38.25 5.88
C GLY A 579 13.88 37.68 5.16
N ALA A 580 13.91 36.40 4.80
CA ALA A 580 15.04 35.75 4.13
C ALA A 580 14.93 35.81 2.60
N SER A 581 16.06 35.82 1.90
CA SER A 581 16.16 35.76 0.43
C SER A 581 16.20 34.33 -0.12
N THR A 582 15.42 33.45 0.50
CA THR A 582 15.25 32.02 0.17
C THR A 582 14.03 31.78 -0.69
N TRP A 583 13.95 30.75 -1.53
CA TRP A 583 12.74 30.36 -2.28
C TRP A 583 12.37 28.89 -2.05
N GLY A 584 11.14 28.47 -2.39
CA GLY A 584 10.69 27.07 -2.25
C GLY A 584 9.32 26.77 -2.85
N LEU A 585 8.87 25.52 -2.71
CA LEU A 585 7.61 25.01 -3.27
C LEU A 585 6.41 25.39 -2.40
N MET A 586 5.50 26.22 -2.92
CA MET A 586 4.28 26.63 -2.21
C MET A 586 3.17 25.58 -2.33
N TYR A 587 3.49 24.33 -1.98
CA TYR A 587 2.67 23.16 -2.25
C TYR A 587 1.27 23.22 -1.64
N ASN A 588 1.07 24.01 -0.56
CA ASN A 588 -0.25 24.18 0.06
C ASN A 588 -1.23 25.02 -0.76
N LEU A 589 -0.79 25.68 -1.85
CA LEU A 589 -1.67 26.28 -2.86
C LEU A 589 -2.61 25.26 -3.53
N LEU A 590 -2.31 23.95 -3.45
CA LEU A 590 -3.23 22.91 -3.91
C LEU A 590 -4.54 22.88 -3.10
N ALA A 591 -4.50 23.18 -1.80
CA ALA A 591 -5.66 23.08 -0.93
C ALA A 591 -6.77 24.09 -1.31
N ASP A 592 -6.43 25.34 -1.62
CA ASP A 592 -7.39 26.34 -2.10
C ASP A 592 -8.09 25.90 -3.41
N LYS A 593 -7.33 25.27 -4.34
CA LYS A 593 -7.89 24.69 -5.58
C LYS A 593 -8.77 23.47 -5.32
N LEU A 594 -8.33 22.51 -4.49
CA LEU A 594 -9.09 21.27 -4.20
C LEU A 594 -10.40 21.55 -3.47
N LEU A 595 -10.36 22.46 -2.48
CA LEU A 595 -11.51 22.89 -1.68
C LEU A 595 -12.39 23.93 -2.38
N LYS A 596 -11.94 24.44 -3.54
CA LYS A 596 -12.59 25.48 -4.34
C LYS A 596 -12.92 26.75 -3.53
N LEU A 597 -12.02 27.14 -2.64
CA LEU A 597 -12.19 28.35 -1.83
C LEU A 597 -12.10 29.61 -2.71
N ASN A 598 -11.31 29.54 -3.81
CA ASN A 598 -11.08 30.66 -4.73
C ASN A 598 -10.62 31.94 -3.99
N PHE A 599 -9.85 31.75 -2.93
CA PHE A 599 -9.57 32.74 -1.90
C PHE A 599 -8.15 33.30 -2.03
N VAL A 600 -7.18 32.46 -2.45
CA VAL A 600 -5.81 32.92 -2.68
C VAL A 600 -5.70 33.69 -4.03
N PRO A 601 -5.19 34.94 -4.03
CA PRO A 601 -4.96 35.72 -5.25
C PRO A 601 -4.21 34.99 -6.38
N SER A 602 -4.65 35.19 -7.62
CA SER A 602 -4.04 34.59 -8.82
C SER A 602 -2.61 35.08 -9.10
N SER A 603 -2.22 36.23 -8.55
CA SER A 603 -0.84 36.71 -8.51
C SER A 603 0.10 35.70 -7.84
N ILE A 604 -0.30 35.11 -6.71
CA ILE A 604 0.51 34.19 -5.90
C ILE A 604 0.75 32.87 -6.65
N TYR A 605 -0.27 32.34 -7.34
CA TYR A 605 -0.12 31.19 -8.24
C TYR A 605 0.85 31.46 -9.40
N THR A 606 0.79 32.67 -9.96
CA THR A 606 1.69 33.12 -11.03
C THR A 606 3.13 33.28 -10.52
N ALA A 607 3.30 33.87 -9.32
CA ALA A 607 4.58 34.07 -8.67
C ALA A 607 5.23 32.74 -8.25
N GLN A 608 4.48 31.77 -7.73
CA GLN A 608 4.98 30.40 -7.53
C GLN A 608 5.51 29.83 -8.86
N SER A 609 4.68 29.85 -9.90
CA SER A 609 5.01 29.19 -11.17
C SER A 609 6.27 29.80 -11.82
N SER A 610 6.36 31.13 -11.80
CA SER A 610 7.55 31.88 -12.24
C SER A 610 8.79 31.57 -11.38
N THR A 611 8.64 31.51 -10.05
CA THR A 611 9.73 31.16 -9.11
C THR A 611 10.28 29.77 -9.42
N ILE A 612 9.41 28.76 -9.55
CA ILE A 612 9.80 27.38 -9.84
C ILE A 612 10.44 27.27 -11.22
N SER A 613 9.76 27.76 -12.27
CA SER A 613 10.27 27.71 -13.65
C SER A 613 11.62 28.40 -13.82
N THR A 614 11.89 29.48 -13.08
CA THR A 614 13.19 30.17 -13.10
C THR A 614 14.27 29.33 -12.42
N ASN A 615 14.02 28.86 -11.19
CA ASN A 615 15.04 28.18 -10.40
C ASN A 615 15.35 26.76 -10.88
N VAL A 616 14.40 26.02 -11.45
CA VAL A 616 14.67 24.71 -12.07
C VAL A 616 15.59 24.88 -13.29
N LYS A 617 15.34 25.87 -14.15
CA LYS A 617 16.19 26.16 -15.32
C LYS A 617 17.61 26.59 -14.94
N GLN A 618 17.77 27.30 -13.82
CA GLN A 618 19.08 27.72 -13.30
C GLN A 618 19.85 26.58 -12.60
N SER A 619 19.16 25.68 -11.90
CA SER A 619 19.80 24.66 -11.06
C SER A 619 20.21 23.38 -11.81
N GLN A 620 19.67 23.13 -13.00
CA GLN A 620 20.03 21.99 -13.87
C GLN A 620 19.93 20.61 -13.18
N LEU A 621 19.02 20.48 -12.21
CA LEU A 621 18.86 19.25 -11.44
C LEU A 621 18.07 18.20 -12.22
N PRO A 622 18.61 16.99 -12.44
CA PRO A 622 18.01 15.99 -13.32
C PRO A 622 16.66 15.44 -12.82
N PHE A 623 16.41 15.51 -11.51
CA PHE A 623 15.24 14.90 -10.87
C PHE A 623 14.31 15.92 -10.20
N GLY A 624 14.35 17.18 -10.65
CA GLY A 624 13.50 18.28 -10.19
C GLY A 624 14.12 19.17 -9.09
N PRO A 625 13.39 20.22 -8.65
CA PRO A 625 13.90 21.19 -7.66
C PRO A 625 13.96 20.61 -6.24
N PRO A 626 14.80 21.17 -5.35
CA PRO A 626 14.64 20.96 -3.92
C PRO A 626 13.33 21.56 -3.41
N LEU A 627 12.86 21.11 -2.24
CA LEU A 627 11.71 21.71 -1.56
C LEU A 627 11.90 23.22 -1.30
N SER A 628 13.10 23.61 -0.89
CA SER A 628 13.51 24.99 -0.60
C SER A 628 14.99 25.21 -0.92
N SER A 629 15.40 26.46 -1.12
CA SER A 629 16.80 26.82 -1.40
C SER A 629 17.73 26.60 -0.22
N ASP A 630 17.22 26.83 1.00
CA ASP A 630 17.96 26.72 2.27
C ASP A 630 18.09 25.28 2.79
N SER A 631 17.39 24.31 2.19
CA SER A 631 17.59 22.87 2.42
C SER A 631 19.05 22.39 2.23
N ASN A 632 19.89 23.16 1.51
CA ASN A 632 21.32 22.90 1.33
C ASN A 632 22.20 23.27 2.56
N SER A 633 21.69 24.03 3.53
CA SER A 633 22.54 24.81 4.46
C SER A 633 23.22 24.01 5.59
N ASN A 634 22.50 23.08 6.23
CA ASN A 634 23.00 22.35 7.40
C ASN A 634 23.76 21.08 7.01
N ALA A 635 24.92 21.25 6.38
CA ALA A 635 25.75 20.18 5.85
C ALA A 635 26.60 19.47 6.94
N ARG A 636 26.21 18.25 7.31
CA ARG A 636 27.14 17.18 7.68
C ARG A 636 26.94 15.99 6.71
N SER A 637 27.97 15.70 5.91
CA SER A 637 27.92 14.88 4.69
C SER A 637 27.07 15.45 3.55
N GLY A 638 27.65 15.49 2.34
CA GLY A 638 27.06 16.05 1.11
C GLY A 638 25.96 15.19 0.45
N SER A 639 25.23 14.41 1.24
CA SER A 639 24.27 13.40 0.78
C SER A 639 22.81 13.89 0.69
N HIS A 640 22.55 15.15 1.04
CA HIS A 640 21.28 15.59 1.62
C HIS A 640 20.40 16.53 0.77
N ARG A 641 20.62 16.61 -0.54
CA ARG A 641 19.77 17.38 -1.46
C ARG A 641 18.44 16.65 -1.74
N ARG A 642 17.47 16.75 -0.82
CA ARG A 642 16.26 15.91 -0.82
C ARG A 642 15.09 16.50 -1.62
N PHE A 643 14.48 15.66 -2.46
CA PHE A 643 13.17 15.86 -3.11
C PHE A 643 12.06 15.36 -2.19
N LEU A 644 10.86 15.91 -2.35
CA LEU A 644 9.63 15.33 -1.83
C LEU A 644 8.64 15.19 -2.99
N ALA A 645 8.37 13.95 -3.40
CA ALA A 645 7.60 13.65 -4.60
C ALA A 645 6.12 14.03 -4.46
N ASP A 646 5.58 13.78 -3.27
CA ASP A 646 4.26 14.21 -2.85
C ASP A 646 4.08 15.73 -2.98
N TRP A 647 4.93 16.52 -2.32
CA TRP A 647 4.86 17.98 -2.36
C TRP A 647 5.18 18.58 -3.74
N THR A 648 6.02 17.91 -4.53
CA THR A 648 6.32 18.36 -5.89
C THR A 648 5.12 18.16 -6.83
N LEU A 649 4.42 17.02 -6.73
CA LEU A 649 3.19 16.81 -7.50
C LEU A 649 2.03 17.70 -7.01
N PHE A 650 2.02 18.09 -5.73
CA PHE A 650 1.13 19.15 -5.21
C PHE A 650 1.42 20.50 -5.89
N SER A 651 2.67 20.96 -5.89
CA SER A 651 3.05 22.21 -6.58
C SER A 651 2.82 22.13 -8.10
N ALA A 652 2.99 20.96 -8.73
CA ALA A 652 2.68 20.77 -10.14
C ALA A 652 1.19 21.00 -10.45
N ALA A 653 0.28 20.48 -9.62
CA ALA A 653 -1.15 20.73 -9.73
C ALA A 653 -1.55 22.18 -9.37
N ALA A 654 -0.78 22.83 -8.50
CA ALA A 654 -0.96 24.25 -8.17
C ALA A 654 -0.46 25.21 -9.28
N ALA A 655 0.55 24.84 -10.08
CA ALA A 655 1.20 25.71 -11.05
C ALA A 655 0.47 25.85 -12.42
N ASP A 656 1.08 26.59 -13.34
CA ASP A 656 0.74 26.58 -14.78
C ASP A 656 1.19 25.29 -15.49
N ASN A 657 0.66 25.01 -16.69
CA ASN A 657 0.95 23.77 -17.43
C ASN A 657 2.45 23.56 -17.72
N ALA A 658 3.19 24.61 -18.09
CA ALA A 658 4.62 24.47 -18.44
C ALA A 658 5.47 24.13 -17.21
N THR A 659 5.12 24.70 -16.07
CA THR A 659 5.77 24.43 -14.78
C THR A 659 5.32 23.07 -14.23
N ARG A 660 4.04 22.70 -14.38
CA ARG A 660 3.50 21.36 -14.06
C ARG A 660 4.28 20.27 -14.79
N ASP A 661 4.42 20.40 -16.11
CA ASP A 661 5.06 19.37 -16.95
C ASP A 661 6.56 19.25 -16.66
N LEU A 662 7.22 20.36 -16.33
CA LEU A 662 8.60 20.39 -15.84
C LEU A 662 8.78 19.62 -14.51
N LEU A 663 7.84 19.75 -13.58
CA LEU A 663 7.85 19.03 -12.30
C LEU A 663 7.49 17.54 -12.44
N ILE A 664 6.51 17.20 -13.28
CA ILE A 664 6.17 15.82 -13.63
C ILE A 664 7.38 15.12 -14.26
N SER A 665 8.08 15.78 -15.19
CA SER A 665 9.25 15.23 -15.86
C SER A 665 10.42 14.96 -14.89
N GLY A 666 10.63 15.83 -13.89
CA GLY A 666 11.62 15.60 -12.83
C GLY A 666 11.32 14.36 -11.97
N ALA A 667 10.07 14.20 -11.55
CA ALA A 667 9.63 13.03 -10.78
C ALA A 667 9.66 11.73 -11.60
N HIS A 668 9.27 11.80 -12.88
CA HIS A 668 9.37 10.67 -13.82
C HIS A 668 10.83 10.27 -14.07
N GLY A 669 11.71 11.26 -14.24
CA GLY A 669 13.15 11.04 -14.39
C GLY A 669 13.75 10.25 -13.23
N TYR A 670 13.36 10.54 -11.97
CA TYR A 670 13.75 9.73 -10.81
C TYR A 670 13.15 8.32 -10.88
N ALA A 671 11.83 8.22 -11.10
CA ALA A 671 11.12 6.95 -11.14
C ALA A 671 11.69 5.99 -12.22
N SER A 672 12.17 6.51 -13.34
CA SER A 672 12.81 5.76 -14.42
C SER A 672 14.34 5.64 -14.32
N SER A 673 14.96 6.21 -13.28
CA SER A 673 16.43 6.41 -13.23
C SER A 673 17.23 5.12 -13.07
N ASN A 674 16.67 4.12 -12.38
CA ASN A 674 17.39 2.92 -11.92
C ASN A 674 18.58 3.23 -10.96
N LEU A 675 18.60 4.41 -10.33
CA LEU A 675 19.67 4.85 -9.40
C LEU A 675 19.36 4.54 -7.92
N SER A 676 18.24 3.88 -7.66
CA SER A 676 17.90 3.23 -6.39
C SER A 676 17.40 1.81 -6.73
N SER A 677 17.59 0.85 -5.83
CA SER A 677 17.21 -0.56 -6.02
C SER A 677 15.97 -0.95 -5.20
N SER A 678 15.02 -0.01 -5.02
CA SER A 678 13.91 -0.16 -4.07
C SER A 678 12.64 0.53 -4.58
N MET A 679 11.55 0.43 -3.82
CA MET A 679 10.21 0.92 -4.17
C MET A 679 10.19 2.45 -4.39
N PHE A 680 9.14 2.95 -5.04
CA PHE A 680 9.01 4.37 -5.38
C PHE A 680 8.90 5.25 -4.12
N ALA A 681 10.01 5.91 -3.76
CA ALA A 681 10.11 6.68 -2.53
C ALA A 681 9.43 8.06 -2.67
N THR A 682 8.82 8.53 -1.58
CA THR A 682 8.48 9.95 -1.47
C THR A 682 9.72 10.83 -1.32
N LEU A 683 10.82 10.28 -0.79
CA LEU A 683 12.07 10.98 -0.48
C LEU A 683 13.25 10.42 -1.32
N TYR A 684 13.93 11.27 -2.09
CA TYR A 684 15.14 10.89 -2.84
C TYR A 684 16.12 12.06 -3.04
N ASN A 685 17.33 11.80 -3.53
CA ASN A 685 18.33 12.83 -3.82
C ASN A 685 18.15 13.43 -5.23
N ILE A 686 17.88 14.74 -5.34
CA ILE A 686 17.60 15.44 -6.62
C ILE A 686 18.76 15.47 -7.63
N GLN A 687 19.98 15.13 -7.19
CA GLN A 687 21.17 15.15 -8.03
C GLN A 687 21.67 13.74 -8.38
N SER A 688 21.66 12.80 -7.43
CA SER A 688 22.14 11.43 -7.65
C SER A 688 21.03 10.41 -7.93
N GLY A 689 19.75 10.75 -7.76
CA GLY A 689 18.61 9.83 -7.97
C GLY A 689 18.52 8.70 -6.95
N SER A 690 19.55 8.50 -6.14
CA SER A 690 19.57 7.56 -5.02
C SER A 690 18.52 7.93 -3.98
N GLY A 691 17.73 6.95 -3.56
CA GLY A 691 16.98 7.05 -2.31
C GLY A 691 17.90 7.16 -1.08
N PRO A 692 17.34 7.37 0.11
CA PRO A 692 18.01 6.99 1.36
C PRO A 692 18.43 5.51 1.32
N GLY A 693 19.49 5.14 2.03
CA GLY A 693 20.06 3.79 1.97
C GLY A 693 19.05 2.70 2.34
N SER A 694 19.19 1.52 1.74
CA SER A 694 18.35 0.37 2.05
C SER A 694 18.32 0.11 3.56
N GLY A 695 17.11 -0.13 4.07
CA GLY A 695 16.91 -0.44 5.47
C GLY A 695 17.02 0.72 6.45
N VAL A 696 17.21 1.97 5.99
CA VAL A 696 17.26 3.18 6.82
C VAL A 696 15.88 3.83 6.87
N SER A 697 15.10 3.58 7.93
CA SER A 697 13.87 4.33 8.19
C SER A 697 14.18 5.72 8.78
N PRO A 698 13.51 6.82 8.35
CA PRO A 698 12.53 6.90 7.26
C PRO A 698 13.20 6.79 5.87
N ASN A 699 12.64 5.95 4.98
CA ASN A 699 13.06 5.85 3.58
C ASN A 699 12.01 6.35 2.55
N GLY A 700 10.74 6.35 2.93
CA GLY A 700 9.62 6.68 2.04
C GLY A 700 9.18 5.56 1.09
N TYR A 701 9.81 4.38 1.15
CA TYR A 701 9.48 3.21 0.32
C TYR A 701 8.12 2.63 0.71
N ALA A 702 7.24 2.37 -0.27
CA ALA A 702 5.87 1.92 -0.02
C ALA A 702 5.00 2.86 0.88
N SER A 703 5.41 4.12 1.14
CA SER A 703 4.59 5.07 1.92
C SER A 703 3.28 5.45 1.18
N PRO A 704 2.13 5.54 1.88
CA PRO A 704 0.85 5.92 1.30
C PRO A 704 0.78 7.36 0.76
N ALA A 705 1.71 8.23 1.18
CA ALA A 705 1.80 9.61 0.73
C ALA A 705 1.99 9.76 -0.81
N GLN A 706 2.40 8.71 -1.52
CA GLN A 706 2.36 8.68 -2.99
C GLN A 706 0.97 8.86 -3.60
N GLY A 707 -0.12 8.82 -2.81
CA GLY A 707 -1.44 9.29 -3.25
C GLY A 707 -1.44 10.73 -3.77
N ALA A 708 -0.44 11.53 -3.39
CA ALA A 708 -0.19 12.86 -3.90
C ALA A 708 0.11 12.91 -5.41
N VAL A 709 0.56 11.80 -6.01
CA VAL A 709 0.75 11.71 -7.47
C VAL A 709 -0.56 12.00 -8.21
N PHE A 710 -1.73 11.69 -7.64
CA PHE A 710 -3.05 11.97 -8.21
C PHE A 710 -3.46 13.46 -8.20
N SER A 711 -2.61 14.39 -7.75
CA SER A 711 -2.96 15.82 -7.58
C SER A 711 -3.57 16.48 -8.84
N VAL A 712 -3.03 16.19 -10.03
CA VAL A 712 -3.58 16.74 -11.29
C VAL A 712 -4.90 16.03 -11.66
N LEU A 713 -5.00 14.72 -11.44
CA LEU A 713 -6.25 13.96 -11.68
C LEU A 713 -7.40 14.39 -10.78
N ALA A 714 -7.13 14.66 -9.51
CA ALA A 714 -8.12 15.14 -8.55
C ALA A 714 -8.68 16.51 -8.97
N LEU A 715 -7.81 17.46 -9.35
CA LEU A 715 -8.24 18.76 -9.88
C LEU A 715 -9.01 18.62 -11.21
N ASN A 716 -8.47 17.86 -12.17
CA ASN A 716 -9.13 17.65 -13.46
C ASN A 716 -10.53 17.06 -13.27
N ARG A 717 -10.71 16.08 -12.39
CA ARG A 717 -12.02 15.49 -12.08
C ARG A 717 -12.97 16.49 -11.39
N LEU A 718 -12.46 17.32 -10.49
CA LEU A 718 -13.24 18.41 -9.86
C LEU A 718 -13.66 19.51 -10.85
N ILE A 719 -12.95 19.68 -11.96
CA ILE A 719 -13.26 20.65 -13.02
C ILE A 719 -14.21 20.04 -14.07
N LEU A 720 -13.92 18.82 -14.53
CA LEU A 720 -14.59 18.16 -15.66
C LEU A 720 -15.88 17.42 -15.27
N VAL A 721 -16.12 17.13 -13.98
CA VAL A 721 -17.28 16.35 -13.51
C VAL A 721 -18.14 17.17 -12.53
N PRO A 722 -19.16 17.91 -13.01
CA PRO A 722 -20.00 18.77 -12.17
C PRO A 722 -20.72 18.07 -11.00
N SER A 723 -21.00 16.77 -11.11
CA SER A 723 -21.60 15.96 -10.03
C SER A 723 -20.61 15.55 -8.93
N VAL A 724 -19.30 15.64 -9.17
CA VAL A 724 -18.26 15.58 -8.14
C VAL A 724 -17.98 16.97 -7.58
N ALA A 725 -18.09 18.00 -8.44
CA ALA A 725 -17.85 19.39 -8.09
C ALA A 725 -18.84 19.99 -7.08
N ASN A 726 -20.14 19.73 -7.25
CA ASN A 726 -21.22 20.50 -6.65
C ASN A 726 -22.18 19.62 -5.83
N LYS A 727 -21.64 18.70 -5.02
CA LYS A 727 -22.47 17.91 -4.10
C LYS A 727 -23.05 18.77 -2.99
N THR A 728 -24.33 18.57 -2.67
CA THR A 728 -24.92 19.10 -1.44
C THR A 728 -24.34 18.34 -0.24
N VAL A 729 -23.73 19.05 0.70
CA VAL A 729 -23.27 18.47 1.96
C VAL A 729 -24.45 18.32 2.91
N ILE A 730 -24.67 17.12 3.42
CA ILE A 730 -25.75 16.82 4.37
C ILE A 730 -25.15 16.71 5.78
N VAL A 731 -25.51 17.64 6.66
CA VAL A 731 -25.25 17.52 8.11
C VAL A 731 -26.47 16.89 8.77
N PRO A 732 -26.36 15.70 9.40
CA PRO A 732 -27.46 15.12 10.16
C PRO A 732 -27.84 16.02 11.36
N PRO A 733 -29.13 16.14 11.72
CA PRO A 733 -29.52 16.86 12.92
C PRO A 733 -28.91 16.21 14.17
N SER A 734 -28.32 17.03 15.05
CA SER A 734 -27.60 16.56 16.22
C SER A 734 -28.53 15.86 17.21
N THR A 735 -28.16 14.64 17.63
CA THR A 735 -28.90 13.84 18.62
C THR A 735 -28.57 14.22 20.07
N THR A 736 -27.75 15.26 20.28
CA THR A 736 -27.35 15.81 21.59
C THR A 736 -28.48 16.59 22.25
N SER A 737 -29.48 15.88 22.76
CA SER A 737 -30.44 16.45 23.71
C SER A 737 -29.74 16.87 25.00
N PRO A 738 -29.77 18.15 25.42
CA PRO A 738 -29.19 18.56 26.70
C PRO A 738 -29.97 17.95 27.87
N SER A 739 -29.28 17.36 28.85
CA SER A 739 -29.87 16.76 30.05
C SER A 739 -30.30 17.81 31.08
N ALA A 740 -31.26 18.66 30.70
CA ALA A 740 -31.89 19.62 31.60
C ALA A 740 -32.80 18.90 32.62
N SER A 741 -32.55 19.13 33.92
CA SER A 741 -33.45 18.69 34.99
C SER A 741 -34.79 19.46 34.96
N PRO A 742 -35.91 18.86 35.37
CA PRO A 742 -37.24 19.36 35.02
C PRO A 742 -37.63 20.63 35.80
N SER A 743 -37.88 21.72 35.07
CA SER A 743 -38.67 22.85 35.56
C SER A 743 -40.10 22.77 35.00
N SER A 744 -41.10 22.97 35.85
CA SER A 744 -42.50 22.73 35.51
C SER A 744 -43.15 23.93 34.82
N SER A 745 -43.61 23.75 33.57
CA SER A 745 -44.64 24.59 32.97
C SER A 745 -45.56 23.76 32.07
N THR A 746 -46.86 24.00 32.16
CA THR A 746 -47.88 23.25 31.42
C THR A 746 -48.21 23.92 30.10
N GLY A 747 -47.93 23.26 28.97
CA GLY A 747 -48.29 23.70 27.62
C GLY A 747 -48.82 22.54 26.77
N HIS A 748 -49.91 22.76 26.04
CA HIS A 748 -50.68 21.70 25.39
C HIS A 748 -49.91 20.91 24.31
N ALA A 749 -50.06 19.58 24.34
CA ALA A 749 -49.53 18.69 23.31
C ALA A 749 -50.35 18.74 22.01
N ASN A 750 -49.66 18.63 20.87
CA ASN A 750 -50.24 18.31 19.56
C ASN A 750 -49.48 17.11 18.96
N SER A 751 -50.19 16.15 18.37
CA SER A 751 -49.64 14.82 18.07
C SER A 751 -48.97 14.71 16.69
N HIS A 752 -47.90 13.89 16.61
CA HIS A 752 -47.20 13.53 15.36
C HIS A 752 -48.00 12.57 14.47
N THR A 753 -49.15 13.01 13.98
CA THR A 753 -50.07 12.17 13.18
C THR A 753 -49.57 11.93 11.73
N GLY A 754 -48.62 12.73 11.24
CA GLY A 754 -48.14 12.67 9.85
C GLY A 754 -47.23 11.49 9.50
N ALA A 755 -46.37 11.04 10.42
CA ALA A 755 -45.33 10.04 10.10
C ALA A 755 -45.85 8.60 10.02
N ILE A 756 -46.86 8.26 10.82
CA ILE A 756 -47.33 6.87 10.99
C ILE A 756 -48.25 6.43 9.84
N ALA A 757 -48.95 7.36 9.19
CA ALA A 757 -49.83 7.07 8.05
C ALA A 757 -49.07 6.57 6.80
N GLY A 758 -47.86 7.09 6.53
CA GLY A 758 -47.09 6.73 5.34
C GLY A 758 -46.59 5.28 5.35
N GLY A 759 -46.11 4.80 6.51
CA GLY A 759 -45.53 3.45 6.64
C GLY A 759 -46.55 2.33 6.37
N VAL A 760 -47.80 2.50 6.81
CA VAL A 760 -48.86 1.49 6.63
C VAL A 760 -49.24 1.37 5.14
N ILE A 761 -49.37 2.48 4.43
CA ILE A 761 -49.72 2.50 3.00
C ILE A 761 -48.58 1.89 2.16
N GLY A 762 -47.32 2.25 2.46
CA GLY A 762 -46.15 1.67 1.80
C GLY A 762 -46.01 0.16 2.03
N GLY A 763 -46.23 -0.30 3.26
CA GLY A 763 -46.19 -1.73 3.62
C GLY A 763 -47.26 -2.55 2.88
N LEU A 764 -48.50 -2.05 2.82
CA LEU A 764 -49.60 -2.72 2.10
C LEU A 764 -49.33 -2.81 0.58
N ALA A 765 -48.74 -1.78 -0.03
CA ALA A 765 -48.34 -1.81 -1.42
C ALA A 765 -47.25 -2.85 -1.70
N ALA A 766 -46.25 -2.97 -0.83
CA ALA A 766 -45.20 -3.98 -0.94
C ALA A 766 -45.74 -5.41 -0.82
N VAL A 767 -46.65 -5.67 0.13
CA VAL A 767 -47.32 -6.97 0.29
C VAL A 767 -48.17 -7.33 -0.93
N LEU A 768 -48.89 -6.36 -1.52
CA LEU A 768 -49.65 -6.57 -2.76
C LEU A 768 -48.75 -6.92 -3.95
N LEU A 769 -47.60 -6.25 -4.11
CA LEU A 769 -46.64 -6.54 -5.17
C LEU A 769 -46.00 -7.93 -5.00
N LEU A 770 -45.65 -8.33 -3.77
CA LEU A 770 -45.15 -9.67 -3.47
C LEU A 770 -46.21 -10.75 -3.74
N GLY A 771 -47.48 -10.50 -3.39
CA GLY A 771 -48.60 -11.38 -3.73
C GLY A 771 -48.79 -11.55 -5.24
N LEU A 772 -48.72 -10.45 -6.00
CA LEU A 772 -48.77 -10.48 -7.46
C LEU A 772 -47.60 -11.27 -8.07
N ALA A 773 -46.37 -11.05 -7.59
CA ALA A 773 -45.20 -11.80 -8.02
C ALA A 773 -45.35 -13.31 -7.74
N ALA A 774 -45.84 -13.68 -6.54
CA ALA A 774 -46.12 -15.07 -6.19
C ALA A 774 -47.19 -15.70 -7.11
N VAL A 775 -48.26 -14.99 -7.46
CA VAL A 775 -49.30 -15.46 -8.39
C VAL A 775 -48.74 -15.66 -9.80
N VAL A 776 -47.91 -14.74 -10.30
CA VAL A 776 -47.24 -14.86 -11.61
C VAL A 776 -46.29 -16.06 -11.65
N LEU A 777 -45.48 -16.25 -10.61
CA LEU A 777 -44.59 -17.41 -10.48
C LEU A 777 -45.37 -18.73 -10.38
N ARG A 778 -46.50 -18.76 -9.65
CA ARG A 778 -47.36 -19.95 -9.51
C ARG A 778 -48.08 -20.30 -10.83
N ARG A 779 -48.49 -19.30 -11.62
CA ARG A 779 -48.95 -19.49 -13.02
C ARG A 779 -47.82 -20.02 -13.93
N ARG A 780 -46.61 -19.46 -13.85
CA ARG A 780 -45.45 -19.93 -14.63
C ARG A 780 -45.06 -21.38 -14.31
N ARG A 781 -45.19 -21.84 -13.06
CA ARG A 781 -44.99 -23.25 -12.69
C ARG A 781 -46.10 -24.14 -13.28
N ARG A 782 -47.38 -23.79 -13.10
CA ARG A 782 -48.50 -24.57 -13.64
C ARG A 782 -48.46 -24.78 -15.17
N ASN A 783 -47.90 -23.83 -15.93
CA ASN A 783 -47.71 -23.98 -17.37
C ASN A 783 -46.51 -24.86 -17.77
N ARG A 784 -45.66 -25.27 -16.81
CA ARG A 784 -44.47 -26.12 -17.03
C ARG A 784 -44.72 -27.58 -16.69
N ASP A 785 -45.70 -27.87 -15.84
CA ASP A 785 -46.10 -29.22 -15.43
C ASP A 785 -47.11 -29.88 -16.42
N GLY A 786 -47.35 -29.25 -17.57
CA GLY A 786 -48.44 -29.61 -18.51
C GLY A 786 -48.08 -30.57 -19.65
N GLN A 787 -46.87 -31.15 -19.66
CA GLN A 787 -46.44 -32.13 -20.67
C GLN A 787 -45.50 -33.18 -20.05
N LEU A 788 -45.97 -34.43 -19.85
CA LEU A 788 -45.23 -35.70 -20.00
C LEU A 788 -46.03 -36.93 -19.50
N GLU A 789 -46.71 -37.62 -20.42
CA GLU A 789 -47.21 -39.02 -20.33
C GLU A 789 -47.20 -39.57 -21.78
N ALA A 790 -46.91 -40.84 -22.11
CA ALA A 790 -46.47 -42.03 -21.35
C ALA A 790 -45.62 -42.96 -22.31
N PRO A 791 -45.64 -44.32 -22.24
CA PRO A 791 -44.96 -45.22 -21.28
C PRO A 791 -43.83 -46.11 -21.90
N ARG A 792 -43.29 -47.06 -21.10
CA ARG A 792 -42.15 -47.99 -21.39
C ARG A 792 -42.54 -49.44 -21.77
N PRO A 793 -41.57 -50.27 -22.19
CA PRO A 793 -41.20 -51.55 -21.53
C PRO A 793 -39.73 -51.53 -20.99
N TYR A 794 -39.30 -52.18 -19.88
CA TYR A 794 -39.08 -53.63 -19.58
C TYR A 794 -37.95 -54.28 -20.43
N GLN A 795 -36.98 -55.08 -19.93
CA GLN A 795 -36.65 -55.72 -18.61
C GLN A 795 -35.10 -55.59 -18.33
N GLU A 796 -34.31 -56.28 -17.48
CA GLU A 796 -34.35 -57.51 -16.62
C GLU A 796 -33.32 -57.38 -15.43
N GLN A 797 -32.89 -58.48 -14.77
CA GLN A 797 -31.83 -58.59 -13.72
C GLN A 797 -31.02 -59.92 -13.89
N PRO A 798 -29.86 -60.19 -13.23
CA PRO A 798 -29.89 -60.88 -11.90
C PRO A 798 -28.63 -60.84 -10.94
N THR A 799 -28.90 -60.88 -9.63
CA THR A 799 -28.17 -61.61 -8.52
C THR A 799 -26.72 -61.30 -8.06
N MET A 800 -26.42 -61.77 -6.82
CA MET A 800 -25.19 -61.57 -6.01
C MET A 800 -24.40 -62.87 -5.76
N ALA A 801 -23.13 -62.77 -5.30
CA ALA A 801 -22.42 -63.80 -4.51
C ALA A 801 -21.31 -63.16 -3.63
N ALA A 802 -20.83 -63.88 -2.60
CA ALA A 802 -19.80 -63.42 -1.65
C ALA A 802 -18.94 -64.59 -1.09
N TYR A 803 -17.95 -64.28 -0.22
CA TYR A 803 -16.87 -65.14 0.32
C TYR A 803 -15.76 -65.51 -0.69
N GLY A 804 -14.48 -65.67 -0.30
CA GLY A 804 -13.84 -65.40 1.00
C GLY A 804 -12.41 -65.96 1.14
N THR A 805 -11.67 -65.50 2.18
CA THR A 805 -10.41 -66.07 2.75
C THR A 805 -9.10 -66.12 1.91
N ALA A 806 -7.96 -65.98 2.61
CA ALA A 806 -6.58 -66.21 2.14
C ALA A 806 -6.00 -67.50 2.80
N PRO A 807 -4.76 -68.02 2.50
CA PRO A 807 -3.52 -67.37 2.99
C PRO A 807 -2.18 -67.60 2.20
N THR A 808 -1.20 -66.73 2.50
CA THR A 808 0.30 -66.88 2.54
C THR A 808 1.06 -68.05 1.88
N LEU A 809 2.19 -67.76 1.19
CA LEU A 809 3.60 -67.97 1.67
C LEU A 809 4.68 -67.83 0.55
N ASN A 810 5.85 -67.22 0.89
CA ASN A 810 7.25 -67.48 0.44
C ASN A 810 7.64 -67.53 -1.08
N ALA A 811 8.89 -67.33 -1.53
CA ALA A 811 10.09 -66.62 -1.00
C ALA A 811 11.21 -66.59 -2.10
N SER A 812 12.38 -66.04 -1.76
CA SER A 812 13.72 -66.19 -2.38
C SER A 812 14.14 -65.32 -3.61
N SER A 813 15.32 -64.70 -3.44
CA SER A 813 16.28 -64.22 -4.48
C SER A 813 17.40 -65.29 -4.61
N PRO A 814 18.62 -65.11 -5.21
CA PRO A 814 19.35 -63.88 -5.64
C PRO A 814 20.11 -63.98 -7.00
N ALA A 815 20.80 -62.90 -7.42
CA ALA A 815 22.17 -62.92 -7.99
C ALA A 815 22.73 -61.50 -8.32
N THR A 816 24.04 -61.32 -8.13
CA THR A 816 24.90 -60.22 -8.63
C THR A 816 26.11 -60.83 -9.36
N PRO A 817 26.87 -60.16 -10.26
CA PRO A 817 28.08 -59.42 -9.80
C PRO A 817 28.68 -58.32 -10.75
N ILE A 818 29.86 -57.77 -10.34
CA ILE A 818 30.93 -57.04 -11.09
C ILE A 818 30.86 -55.49 -11.16
N VAL A 819 31.90 -54.81 -10.60
CA VAL A 819 32.18 -53.34 -10.68
C VAL A 819 33.69 -53.03 -10.54
N PRO A 820 34.36 -52.44 -11.55
CA PRO A 820 35.42 -51.42 -11.32
C PRO A 820 35.60 -50.38 -12.48
N PRO A 821 36.51 -49.37 -12.42
CA PRO A 821 36.93 -48.53 -11.28
C PRO A 821 36.99 -46.99 -11.55
N SER A 822 36.71 -46.21 -10.50
CA SER A 822 37.43 -44.99 -10.04
C SER A 822 37.74 -43.76 -10.93
N ARG A 823 37.31 -42.58 -10.44
CA ARG A 823 38.19 -41.40 -10.21
C ARG A 823 37.86 -40.70 -8.88
N MET A 824 38.85 -39.99 -8.31
CA MET A 824 38.83 -39.33 -6.99
C MET A 824 38.65 -37.80 -7.06
N PHE A 825 38.72 -37.17 -5.87
CA PHE A 825 38.84 -35.74 -5.52
C PHE A 825 37.52 -35.00 -5.23
N LEU A 826 37.41 -34.20 -4.15
CA LEU A 826 38.01 -34.22 -2.79
C LEU A 826 37.16 -33.25 -1.93
N ALA A 827 36.96 -33.51 -0.64
CA ALA A 827 36.04 -32.72 0.20
C ALA A 827 36.71 -31.57 0.98
N SER A 828 36.01 -30.45 1.06
CA SER A 828 36.15 -29.40 2.09
C SER A 828 34.80 -28.67 2.21
N GLY A 829 34.40 -28.09 3.34
CA GLY A 829 35.09 -28.02 4.64
C GLY A 829 34.56 -26.82 5.46
N SER A 830 33.40 -26.97 6.10
CA SER A 830 32.70 -25.87 6.78
C SER A 830 33.44 -25.34 8.03
N PRO A 831 33.63 -24.03 8.18
CA PRO A 831 34.09 -23.43 9.44
C PRO A 831 32.93 -23.00 10.35
N LYS A 832 33.10 -23.14 11.68
CA LYS A 832 32.36 -22.38 12.70
C LYS A 832 33.30 -21.32 13.32
N PRO A 833 32.77 -20.24 13.92
CA PRO A 833 33.53 -19.00 14.14
C PRO A 833 34.33 -18.95 15.47
N GLY A 834 35.40 -18.16 15.50
CA GLY A 834 36.07 -17.74 16.74
C GLY A 834 37.36 -16.93 16.57
N ALA A 835 37.61 -16.04 17.54
CA ALA A 835 38.88 -15.36 17.88
C ALA A 835 39.43 -14.19 17.01
N GLN A 836 39.35 -13.00 17.63
CA GLN A 836 40.42 -12.00 17.85
C GLN A 836 41.10 -11.25 16.67
N TYR A 837 41.09 -9.91 16.80
CA TYR A 837 41.92 -8.97 16.03
C TYR A 837 43.30 -8.78 16.69
N ALA A 838 44.32 -8.47 15.87
CA ALA A 838 45.60 -7.89 16.27
C ALA A 838 46.11 -6.97 15.13
N ASP A 839 46.83 -5.90 15.49
CA ASP A 839 47.22 -4.83 14.56
C ASP A 839 48.46 -5.17 13.68
N PRO A 840 48.56 -4.61 12.46
CA PRO A 840 49.76 -4.70 11.62
C PRO A 840 50.59 -3.40 11.59
N GLU A 841 51.91 -3.54 11.68
CA GLU A 841 52.91 -2.49 11.36
C GLU A 841 54.14 -3.16 10.66
N PRO A 842 55.13 -2.42 10.11
CA PRO A 842 55.11 -1.99 8.71
C PRO A 842 56.31 -2.49 7.88
N LEU A 843 56.33 -2.20 6.56
CA LEU A 843 57.40 -1.40 5.87
C LEU A 843 57.32 -1.42 4.32
N SER A 844 57.96 -0.40 3.73
CA SER A 844 58.07 -0.05 2.30
C SER A 844 59.35 -0.66 1.65
N PRO A 845 59.96 -0.17 0.53
CA PRO A 845 59.61 0.84 -0.50
C PRO A 845 59.75 0.34 -1.97
N SER A 846 59.32 1.04 -3.03
CA SER A 846 60.07 2.10 -3.77
C SER A 846 59.43 2.31 -5.17
N ALA A 847 59.72 3.31 -6.02
CA ALA A 847 60.00 4.75 -5.88
C ALA A 847 60.19 5.39 -7.29
N THR A 848 59.65 6.59 -7.56
CA THR A 848 60.15 7.54 -8.61
C THR A 848 59.56 8.94 -8.42
N SER A 849 60.15 9.96 -9.04
CA SER A 849 59.88 11.42 -8.87
C SER A 849 60.23 12.17 -10.19
N PRO A 850 60.25 13.52 -10.33
CA PRO A 850 59.87 14.63 -9.42
C PRO A 850 59.05 15.78 -10.11
N PRO A 851 58.76 16.88 -9.39
CA PRO A 851 58.65 18.24 -9.97
C PRO A 851 59.59 19.26 -9.27
N ALA A 852 59.69 20.50 -9.76
CA ALA A 852 60.64 21.51 -9.23
C ALA A 852 60.13 22.97 -9.16
N SER A 853 60.19 23.57 -7.96
CA SER A 853 60.35 25.02 -7.66
C SER A 853 59.20 25.99 -8.07
N SER A 854 59.03 27.21 -7.52
CA SER A 854 59.94 28.04 -6.69
C SER A 854 59.23 29.10 -5.80
N HIS A 855 59.99 29.66 -4.84
CA HIS A 855 59.83 30.98 -4.16
C HIS A 855 58.85 31.22 -2.98
N GLN A 856 59.04 32.39 -2.32
CA GLN A 856 58.95 32.72 -0.87
C GLN A 856 59.21 34.26 -0.70
N PRO A 857 59.19 34.92 0.50
CA PRO A 857 58.30 34.85 1.69
C PRO A 857 57.63 36.23 2.08
N PRO A 858 57.82 36.91 3.26
CA PRO A 858 56.80 36.99 4.34
C PRO A 858 56.50 38.41 4.93
N SER A 859 55.93 38.44 6.17
CA SER A 859 55.87 39.55 7.18
C SER A 859 54.55 40.37 7.26
N SER A 860 54.11 40.99 8.38
CA SER A 860 54.60 41.03 9.79
C SER A 860 53.53 41.38 10.86
N ASN A 861 53.93 41.25 12.13
CA ASN A 861 53.28 41.43 13.45
C ASN A 861 52.31 42.62 13.73
N GLY A 862 51.45 42.41 14.74
CA GLY A 862 50.96 43.43 15.71
C GLY A 862 49.69 42.94 16.45
N SER A 863 49.62 42.61 17.76
CA SER A 863 50.14 43.13 19.06
C SER A 863 49.22 44.17 19.75
N GLY A 864 48.48 43.76 20.79
CA GLY A 864 47.72 44.67 21.68
C GLY A 864 46.74 43.95 22.65
N ALA A 865 46.78 44.28 23.94
CA ALA A 865 45.94 43.71 25.01
C ALA A 865 44.53 44.35 25.10
N GLY A 866 43.53 43.80 25.82
CA GLY A 866 43.43 42.51 26.55
C GLY A 866 42.68 42.62 27.90
N SER A 867 41.86 41.62 28.27
CA SER A 867 41.40 41.33 29.65
C SER A 867 40.72 39.93 29.71
N SER A 868 40.33 39.43 30.89
CA SER A 868 40.18 37.99 31.16
C SER A 868 38.80 37.52 31.65
N ARG A 869 38.46 36.23 31.42
CA ARG A 869 38.11 35.25 32.49
C ARG A 869 37.90 33.80 31.99
N SER A 870 38.27 32.86 32.87
CA SER A 870 37.87 31.42 32.98
C SER A 870 37.93 30.48 31.76
N HIS A 871 38.92 29.58 31.76
CA HIS A 871 38.77 28.18 31.30
C HIS A 871 38.47 27.26 32.50
N GLY A 872 37.76 26.15 32.29
CA GLY A 872 37.59 25.14 33.36
C GLY A 872 36.47 24.10 33.16
N THR A 873 36.60 23.19 32.18
CA THR A 873 35.62 22.11 31.93
C THR A 873 36.27 20.73 31.74
N ASP A 874 37.27 20.63 30.86
CA ASP A 874 37.80 19.35 30.34
C ASP A 874 38.57 18.46 31.33
N ALA A 875 38.84 18.96 32.54
CA ALA A 875 39.43 18.19 33.63
C ALA A 875 38.35 17.54 34.51
N SER A 876 37.20 18.20 34.71
CA SER A 876 36.10 17.70 35.54
C SER A 876 35.47 16.46 34.92
N LEU A 877 35.10 16.56 33.65
CA LEU A 877 34.44 15.48 32.89
C LEU A 877 35.26 14.19 32.80
N ARG A 878 36.61 14.29 32.83
CA ARG A 878 37.49 13.10 32.83
C ARG A 878 37.51 12.38 34.17
N ASN A 879 37.50 13.09 35.28
CA ASN A 879 37.44 12.50 36.62
C ASN A 879 36.06 11.87 36.89
N GLU A 880 34.99 12.52 36.40
CA GLU A 880 33.61 12.03 36.50
C GLU A 880 33.39 10.73 35.70
N MET A 881 33.89 10.68 34.45
CA MET A 881 33.94 9.45 33.63
C MET A 881 34.72 8.30 34.28
N GLN A 882 35.78 8.58 35.04
CA GLN A 882 36.54 7.55 35.75
C GLN A 882 35.78 7.00 36.97
N ARG A 883 35.09 7.86 37.73
CA ARG A 883 34.19 7.43 38.83
C ARG A 883 33.09 6.50 38.34
N LEU A 884 32.38 6.90 37.28
CA LEU A 884 31.27 6.11 36.73
C LEU A 884 31.72 4.71 36.25
N ARG A 885 32.96 4.57 35.75
CA ARG A 885 33.52 3.25 35.41
C ARG A 885 33.74 2.38 36.66
N GLN A 886 34.26 2.94 37.75
CA GLN A 886 34.48 2.20 38.98
C GLN A 886 33.16 1.74 39.63
N GLU A 887 32.11 2.57 39.59
CA GLU A 887 30.78 2.17 40.08
C GLU A 887 30.15 1.04 39.23
N VAL A 888 30.30 1.09 37.90
CA VAL A 888 29.81 0.03 36.99
C VAL A 888 30.58 -1.29 37.18
N GLU A 889 31.87 -1.26 37.54
CA GLU A 889 32.63 -2.48 37.85
C GLU A 889 32.25 -3.05 39.24
N LEU A 890 32.02 -2.21 40.25
CA LEU A 890 31.49 -2.64 41.56
C LEU A 890 30.10 -3.30 41.46
N LEU A 891 29.21 -2.76 40.62
CA LEU A 891 27.88 -3.33 40.35
C LEU A 891 27.95 -4.66 39.58
N ARG A 892 29.05 -4.95 38.87
CA ARG A 892 29.26 -6.25 38.20
C ARG A 892 29.88 -7.32 39.11
N GLY A 893 30.51 -6.93 40.22
CA GLY A 893 31.14 -7.85 41.17
C GLY A 893 30.21 -8.45 42.22
N THR A 894 28.92 -8.11 42.24
CA THR A 894 28.04 -8.30 43.41
C THR A 894 26.74 -9.09 43.16
N GLN A 895 26.60 -9.80 42.03
CA GLN A 895 25.50 -10.75 41.83
C GLN A 895 25.99 -12.21 41.75
N GLY A 896 25.74 -12.96 42.82
CA GLY A 896 25.82 -14.41 42.88
C GLY A 896 25.10 -14.93 44.13
N VAL A 897 24.60 -16.18 44.07
CA VAL A 897 23.83 -16.88 45.13
C VAL A 897 22.40 -16.32 45.35
N PRO A 898 21.36 -17.16 45.50
CA PRO A 898 20.98 -18.35 44.72
C PRO A 898 19.53 -18.23 44.16
N GLN A 899 19.02 -19.25 43.45
CA GLN A 899 17.58 -19.35 43.16
C GLN A 899 16.83 -20.05 44.31
N GLU A 900 15.66 -19.51 44.66
CA GLU A 900 14.65 -20.15 45.52
C GLU A 900 13.34 -20.29 44.73
N ALA A 901 12.53 -21.31 45.02
CA ALA A 901 11.38 -21.70 44.17
C ALA A 901 10.09 -20.92 44.52
N PRO A 902 9.22 -20.64 43.55
CA PRO A 902 7.95 -19.93 43.78
C PRO A 902 6.90 -20.81 44.48
N PRO A 903 5.97 -20.23 45.26
CA PRO A 903 4.96 -20.97 46.00
C PRO A 903 3.77 -21.40 45.12
N GLU A 904 3.20 -22.57 45.43
CA GLU A 904 1.88 -22.99 44.96
C GLU A 904 0.77 -22.21 45.69
N TYR A 905 -0.38 -22.02 45.02
CA TYR A 905 -1.62 -21.54 45.63
C TYR A 905 -2.78 -22.48 45.29
N HIS A 906 -3.63 -22.74 46.28
CA HIS A 906 -4.89 -23.48 46.17
C HIS A 906 -6.07 -22.57 45.82
#